data_AF-A0A963EFE3-F1
#
_entry.id   AF-A0A963EFE3-F1
#
_cell.length_a   1.000
_cell.length_b   1.000
_cell.length_c   1.000
_cell.angle_alpha   90.00
_cell.angle_beta   90.00
_cell.angle_gamma   90.00
#
_symmetry.space_group_name_H-M   'P 1'
#
loop_
_entity.id
_entity.type
_entity.pdbx_description
1 polymer ?
#
loop_
_entity_poly.entity_id
_entity_poly.type
_entity_poly.pdbx_seq_one_letter_code
_entity_poly.pdbx_strand_id
1 'polypeptide(L)'
;MESPSSTPIDRADLRRLIGEPHFSRGAAYDRRGMVLAAELDASRKHAKGTVAGSERKPYTQDITLLWHPAGQLLRIDGNCTCPVGRNCKHVAAVMLSLLPELNRRRTGTLPQLLQTERSGAGEPEVAGYLAGWLGRLNELDAPLDQNERKSGSSAERLYYLLKPDPMGKLEFELFKIRQLKSGELSKRPQSFSPGYDIPTGAFVQFEDIPILGKLRFLKQRGPEGGPGFRLDARKFERDTLVDLVKDIIATGRARALTLQHPALQWSSPRRAHFAWQEKNRGEQSLILLDDNERELEALPTLPPLYVDTRDGACGEIESEANARLALELLSMPPVPAEAVRKIASSLSRFRAVPPPKQIEIVTRDDVRPTPVLRLLSVDGRMSPYSEFLSYRRGYRFADYEAEHVTIPILRPGFDYDGHHVTPHAQRDPQYRDGDRQIVIRRDQRAERKALKRLRELEEYGVSEIDDVTKEIYDIKGAKKGDLMFEVESELHLTNELALVALAMTRDALEPMKAEGWRIEFDDSWPYRFRDDRLEISASVEKSQTDWFSFSLTAIAGQQELDLLPLVLQIVETLDFDIDGDDDEALDAILDDMILFLNLPDGSRLPVEGAELAPLIRACMAARALLAGFHPGEAGEVTRLAEALEGSGIRFQGSPELLELGRRLQSLRDMPEVLPPSSLKAELRPYQKSGYGWLRALA
;
A
#
# COMPACT_ATOMS: atom_id res chain seq x y z
N MET A 1 21.00 -20.28 45.41
CA MET A 1 20.52 -19.52 44.25
C MET A 1 19.36 -20.30 43.66
N GLU A 2 18.15 -19.84 43.95
CA GLU A 2 16.90 -20.43 43.46
C GLU A 2 16.82 -20.27 41.94
N SER A 3 16.47 -21.36 41.24
CA SER A 3 16.16 -21.35 39.82
C SER A 3 14.99 -20.39 39.57
N PRO A 4 15.03 -19.53 38.52
CA PRO A 4 13.93 -18.62 38.24
C PRO A 4 12.66 -19.44 38.01
N SER A 5 11.62 -19.13 38.78
CA SER A 5 10.30 -19.73 38.65
C SER A 5 9.77 -19.43 37.24
N SER A 6 9.61 -20.45 36.41
CA SER A 6 8.85 -20.32 35.16
C SER A 6 7.42 -19.93 35.50
N THR A 7 6.97 -18.75 35.09
CA THR A 7 5.56 -18.37 35.18
C THR A 7 4.72 -19.45 34.49
N PRO A 8 3.72 -20.04 35.16
CA PRO A 8 2.85 -21.02 34.54
C PRO A 8 2.09 -20.37 33.38
N ILE A 9 2.03 -21.06 32.25
CA ILE A 9 1.27 -20.64 31.07
C ILE A 9 -0.20 -20.80 31.41
N ASP A 10 -1.00 -19.77 31.21
CA ASP A 10 -2.43 -19.84 31.42
C ASP A 10 -3.22 -19.72 30.10
N ARG A 11 -4.54 -19.77 30.20
CA ARG A 11 -5.44 -19.59 29.06
C ARG A 11 -5.34 -18.19 28.45
N ALA A 12 -5.00 -17.16 29.22
CA ALA A 12 -4.84 -15.80 28.72
C ALA A 12 -3.57 -15.67 27.88
N ASP A 13 -2.48 -16.35 28.25
CA ASP A 13 -1.28 -16.47 27.43
C ASP A 13 -1.55 -17.16 26.10
N LEU A 14 -2.25 -18.30 26.11
CA LEU A 14 -2.66 -18.97 24.88
C LEU A 14 -3.58 -18.09 24.01
N ARG A 15 -4.53 -17.37 24.63
CA ARG A 15 -5.41 -16.43 23.92
C ARG A 15 -4.61 -15.30 23.27
N ARG A 16 -3.66 -14.72 24.00
CA ARG A 16 -2.79 -13.64 23.50
C ARG A 16 -1.89 -14.10 22.36
N LEU A 17 -1.38 -15.34 22.43
CA LEU A 17 -0.43 -15.88 21.44
C LEU A 17 -1.10 -16.45 20.18
N ILE A 18 -2.36 -16.87 20.27
CA ILE A 18 -3.13 -17.44 19.15
C ILE A 18 -4.09 -16.41 18.53
N GLY A 19 -4.68 -15.54 19.34
CA GLY A 19 -5.66 -14.52 18.91
C GLY A 19 -7.11 -14.99 18.92
N GLU A 20 -8.03 -14.04 19.06
CA GLU A 20 -9.46 -14.24 18.77
C GLU A 20 -9.72 -14.00 17.28
N PRO A 21 -10.76 -14.62 16.66
CA PRO A 21 -11.77 -15.50 17.27
C PRO A 21 -11.34 -16.97 17.38
N HIS A 22 -10.11 -17.31 16.96
CA HIS A 22 -9.64 -18.70 16.89
C HIS A 22 -9.50 -19.36 18.25
N PHE A 23 -9.05 -18.62 19.27
CA PHE A 23 -8.96 -19.11 20.63
C PHE A 23 -10.32 -19.52 21.21
N SER A 24 -11.34 -18.64 21.12
CA SER A 24 -12.70 -18.93 21.63
C SER A 24 -13.33 -20.14 20.94
N ARG A 25 -13.18 -20.22 19.60
CA ARG A 25 -13.63 -21.39 18.83
C ARG A 25 -12.86 -22.66 19.20
N GLY A 26 -11.55 -22.57 19.42
CA GLY A 26 -10.72 -23.70 19.85
C GLY A 26 -11.06 -24.20 21.25
N ALA A 27 -11.36 -23.29 22.17
CA ALA A 27 -11.87 -23.64 23.50
C ALA A 27 -13.20 -24.38 23.43
N ALA A 28 -14.06 -24.08 22.45
CA ALA A 28 -15.27 -24.86 22.21
C ALA A 28 -14.98 -26.28 21.69
N TYR A 29 -13.94 -26.47 20.86
CA TYR A 29 -13.54 -27.79 20.35
C TYR A 29 -12.88 -28.67 21.42
N ASP A 30 -12.01 -28.10 22.22
CA ASP A 30 -11.39 -28.75 23.39
C ASP A 30 -12.47 -29.22 24.39
N ARG A 31 -13.41 -28.32 24.77
CA ARG A 31 -14.54 -28.68 25.64
C ARG A 31 -15.44 -29.77 25.09
N ARG A 32 -15.57 -29.87 23.77
CA ARG A 32 -16.39 -30.90 23.10
C ARG A 32 -15.66 -32.23 22.91
N GLY A 33 -14.41 -32.36 23.39
CA GLY A 33 -13.63 -33.58 23.25
C GLY A 33 -13.21 -33.88 21.81
N MET A 34 -13.13 -32.85 20.95
CA MET A 34 -12.83 -33.02 19.52
C MET A 34 -11.33 -33.21 19.24
N VAL A 35 -10.47 -33.08 20.25
CA VAL A 35 -9.03 -33.37 20.16
C VAL A 35 -8.84 -34.88 20.32
N LEU A 36 -8.54 -35.55 19.21
CA LEU A 36 -8.40 -37.01 19.15
C LEU A 36 -7.02 -37.48 19.63
N ALA A 37 -5.98 -36.68 19.37
CA ALA A 37 -4.63 -36.91 19.85
C ALA A 37 -3.89 -35.58 20.01
N ALA A 38 -3.05 -35.48 21.03
CA ALA A 38 -2.14 -34.36 21.24
C ALA A 38 -0.85 -34.88 21.91
N GLU A 39 0.29 -34.59 21.31
CA GLU A 39 1.60 -35.02 21.79
C GLU A 39 2.53 -33.81 21.86
N LEU A 40 3.21 -33.65 22.99
CA LEU A 40 4.25 -32.64 23.18
C LEU A 40 5.60 -33.34 23.26
N ASP A 41 6.57 -32.86 22.50
CA ASP A 41 7.91 -33.42 22.49
C ASP A 41 8.62 -33.19 23.84
N ALA A 42 9.62 -34.02 24.14
CA ALA A 42 10.37 -33.93 25.39
C ALA A 42 11.10 -32.58 25.56
N SER A 43 11.39 -31.89 24.46
CA SER A 43 12.02 -30.57 24.48
C SER A 43 11.03 -29.41 24.72
N ARG A 44 9.72 -29.69 24.68
CA ARG A 44 8.60 -28.75 24.69
C ARG A 44 8.66 -27.67 23.62
N LYS A 45 9.43 -27.90 22.55
CA LYS A 45 9.55 -26.98 21.41
C LYS A 45 8.64 -27.38 20.26
N HIS A 46 8.05 -28.57 20.32
CA HIS A 46 7.25 -29.12 19.24
C HIS A 46 6.06 -29.90 19.78
N ALA A 47 4.87 -29.66 19.25
CA ALA A 47 3.67 -30.43 19.52
C ALA A 47 3.04 -30.92 18.21
N LYS A 48 2.40 -32.07 18.27
CA LYS A 48 1.57 -32.62 17.19
C LYS A 48 0.18 -32.88 17.70
N GLY A 49 -0.82 -32.71 16.85
CA GLY A 49 -2.21 -32.93 17.22
C GLY A 49 -3.04 -33.52 16.09
N THR A 50 -4.16 -34.10 16.47
CA THR A 50 -5.22 -34.54 15.55
C THR A 50 -6.56 -34.10 16.14
N VAL A 51 -7.34 -33.35 15.38
CA VAL A 51 -8.62 -32.76 15.84
C VAL A 51 -9.72 -33.05 14.81
N ALA A 52 -10.85 -33.57 15.29
CA ALA A 52 -12.04 -33.79 14.48
C ALA A 52 -12.66 -32.46 14.04
N GLY A 53 -13.12 -32.39 12.79
CA GLY A 53 -13.61 -31.16 12.16
C GLY A 53 -14.83 -31.39 11.27
N SER A 54 -15.09 -30.44 10.36
CA SER A 54 -16.21 -30.48 9.42
C SER A 54 -16.04 -31.51 8.29
N GLU A 55 -14.81 -31.98 8.05
CA GLU A 55 -14.50 -33.00 7.06
C GLU A 55 -14.51 -34.42 7.64
N ARG A 56 -14.67 -35.41 6.75
CA ARG A 56 -14.71 -36.84 7.11
C ARG A 56 -13.37 -37.35 7.67
N LYS A 57 -12.25 -36.72 7.33
CA LYS A 57 -10.92 -37.02 7.88
C LYS A 57 -10.55 -35.97 8.94
N PRO A 58 -10.06 -36.37 10.13
CA PRO A 58 -9.57 -35.43 11.13
C PRO A 58 -8.41 -34.57 10.60
N TYR A 59 -8.34 -33.32 11.04
CA TYR A 59 -7.25 -32.42 10.71
C TYR A 59 -6.04 -32.69 11.60
N THR A 60 -4.84 -32.67 11.04
CA THR A 60 -3.59 -32.83 11.79
C THR A 60 -2.94 -31.47 12.01
N GLN A 61 -2.24 -31.32 13.13
CA GLN A 61 -1.52 -30.11 13.53
C GLN A 61 -0.05 -30.42 13.81
N ASP A 62 0.82 -29.52 13.39
CA ASP A 62 2.25 -29.51 13.65
C ASP A 62 2.63 -28.13 14.20
N ILE A 63 3.09 -28.06 15.46
CA ILE A 63 3.13 -26.83 16.25
C ILE A 63 4.51 -26.63 16.84
N THR A 64 5.15 -25.52 16.49
CA THR A 64 6.44 -25.10 17.07
C THR A 64 6.23 -24.06 18.18
N LEU A 65 6.91 -24.26 19.30
CA LEU A 65 6.85 -23.42 20.50
C LEU A 65 8.20 -22.73 20.74
N LEU A 66 8.18 -21.39 20.78
CA LEU A 66 9.37 -20.59 21.08
C LEU A 66 9.33 -20.08 22.51
N TRP A 67 10.42 -20.33 23.24
CA TRP A 67 10.54 -19.99 24.65
C TRP A 67 11.58 -18.90 24.87
N HIS A 68 11.31 -17.99 25.80
CA HIS A 68 12.30 -17.08 26.34
C HIS A 68 13.27 -17.87 27.23
N PRO A 69 14.56 -17.47 27.36
CA PRO A 69 15.49 -18.08 28.33
C PRO A 69 14.97 -18.07 29.77
N ALA A 70 14.07 -17.15 30.12
CA ALA A 70 13.40 -17.06 31.42
C ALA A 70 12.19 -18.02 31.57
N GLY A 71 11.91 -18.89 30.59
CA GLY A 71 10.85 -19.90 30.67
C GLY A 71 9.45 -19.44 30.26
N GLN A 72 9.30 -18.21 29.77
CA GLN A 72 8.02 -17.71 29.23
C GLN A 72 7.81 -18.18 27.79
N LEU A 73 6.60 -18.63 27.46
CA LEU A 73 6.24 -18.95 26.08
C LEU A 73 6.06 -17.64 25.29
N LEU A 74 6.93 -17.43 24.30
CA LEU A 74 6.96 -16.22 23.50
C LEU A 74 6.08 -16.34 22.25
N ARG A 75 5.97 -17.55 21.69
CA ARG A 75 5.29 -17.75 20.42
C ARG A 75 4.77 -19.17 20.26
N ILE A 76 3.60 -19.28 19.66
CA ILE A 76 3.01 -20.50 19.13
C ILE A 76 2.95 -20.37 17.61
N ASP A 77 3.49 -21.34 16.91
CA ASP A 77 3.44 -21.43 15.45
C ASP A 77 2.91 -22.80 15.03
N GLY A 78 1.60 -22.91 14.92
CA GLY A 78 0.91 -24.14 14.52
C GLY A 78 0.47 -24.11 13.08
N ASN A 79 0.86 -25.12 12.32
CA ASN A 79 0.31 -25.43 11.01
C ASN A 79 -0.73 -26.54 11.15
N CYS A 80 -1.82 -26.43 10.41
CA CYS A 80 -2.92 -27.38 10.41
C CYS A 80 -3.35 -27.70 8.98
N THR A 81 -3.77 -28.94 8.73
CA THR A 81 -4.30 -29.36 7.42
C THR A 81 -5.72 -28.87 7.12
N CYS A 82 -6.32 -28.03 7.97
CA CYS A 82 -7.62 -27.44 7.71
C CYS A 82 -7.54 -26.23 6.75
N PRO A 83 -8.65 -25.82 6.13
CA PRO A 83 -8.66 -24.67 5.20
C PRO A 83 -8.13 -23.35 5.78
N VAL A 84 -8.19 -23.17 7.11
CA VAL A 84 -7.65 -21.98 7.81
C VAL A 84 -6.11 -22.04 7.98
N GLY A 85 -5.52 -23.23 7.92
CA GLY A 85 -4.07 -23.41 7.93
C GLY A 85 -3.39 -23.13 9.28
N ARG A 86 -3.11 -21.86 9.61
CA ARG A 86 -2.17 -21.49 10.68
C ARG A 86 -2.86 -20.97 11.95
N ASN A 87 -2.40 -21.37 13.13
CA ASN A 87 -2.91 -20.97 14.45
C ASN A 87 -4.45 -20.99 14.57
N CYS A 88 -5.10 -21.89 13.83
CA CYS A 88 -6.53 -21.97 13.74
C CYS A 88 -7.15 -22.50 15.04
N LYS A 89 -8.49 -22.58 15.08
CA LYS A 89 -9.22 -23.19 16.21
C LYS A 89 -8.76 -24.61 16.58
N HIS A 90 -8.26 -25.39 15.62
CA HIS A 90 -7.74 -26.74 15.88
C HIS A 90 -6.37 -26.70 16.59
N VAL A 91 -5.48 -25.77 16.20
CA VAL A 91 -4.21 -25.52 16.91
C VAL A 91 -4.51 -25.04 18.34
N ALA A 92 -5.48 -24.12 18.49
CA ALA A 92 -5.92 -23.68 19.80
C ALA A 92 -6.47 -24.81 20.68
N ALA A 93 -7.26 -25.73 20.11
CA ALA A 93 -7.77 -26.89 20.83
C ALA A 93 -6.63 -27.82 21.30
N VAL A 94 -5.63 -28.09 20.45
CA VAL A 94 -4.44 -28.89 20.83
C VAL A 94 -3.64 -28.20 21.93
N MET A 95 -3.40 -26.90 21.83
CA MET A 95 -2.63 -26.15 22.83
C MET A 95 -3.36 -26.06 24.18
N LEU A 96 -4.68 -25.95 24.16
CA LEU A 96 -5.51 -26.00 25.37
C LEU A 96 -5.48 -27.38 26.02
N SER A 97 -5.52 -28.44 25.21
CA SER A 97 -5.42 -29.83 25.66
C SER A 97 -4.04 -30.12 26.28
N LEU A 98 -2.95 -29.54 25.74
CA LEU A 98 -1.58 -29.69 26.24
C LEU A 98 -1.20 -28.71 27.37
N LEU A 99 -2.12 -27.84 27.80
CA LEU A 99 -1.85 -26.84 28.84
C LEU A 99 -1.37 -27.46 30.18
N PRO A 100 -1.88 -28.62 30.64
CA PRO A 100 -1.33 -29.31 31.81
C PRO A 100 0.12 -29.76 31.59
N GLU A 101 0.43 -30.39 30.45
CA GLU A 101 1.77 -30.90 30.09
C GLU A 101 2.80 -29.78 29.98
N LEU A 102 2.41 -28.65 29.39
CA LEU A 102 3.24 -27.45 29.27
C LEU A 102 3.65 -26.89 30.64
N ASN A 103 2.76 -27.02 31.64
CA ASN A 103 2.96 -26.53 33.00
C ASN A 103 3.53 -27.55 33.99
N ARG A 104 3.72 -28.83 33.61
CA ARG A 104 4.35 -29.81 34.50
C ARG A 104 5.78 -29.36 34.83
N ARG A 105 6.10 -29.20 36.12
CA ARG A 105 7.49 -28.91 36.56
C ARG A 105 8.41 -30.06 36.15
N ARG A 106 9.66 -29.75 35.78
CA ARG A 106 10.73 -30.76 35.64
C ARG A 106 10.94 -31.44 36.99
N THR A 107 10.26 -32.55 37.24
CA THR A 107 10.72 -33.54 38.23
C THR A 107 11.85 -34.29 37.55
N GLY A 108 13.07 -33.87 37.86
CA GLY A 108 14.25 -34.61 37.46
C GLY A 108 14.24 -35.98 38.13
N THR A 109 14.10 -37.02 37.33
CA THR A 109 14.57 -38.36 37.67
C THR A 109 15.11 -38.95 36.38
N LEU A 110 16.43 -39.09 36.31
CA LEU A 110 17.09 -39.95 35.33
C LEU A 110 16.65 -41.39 35.59
N PRO A 111 16.11 -42.13 34.61
CA PRO A 111 16.11 -43.58 34.66
C PRO A 111 17.44 -44.06 34.10
N GLN A 112 18.23 -44.64 34.99
CA GLN A 112 19.43 -45.38 34.72
C GLN A 112 19.05 -46.77 34.19
N LEU A 113 19.61 -47.12 33.02
CA LEU A 113 19.89 -48.46 32.49
C LEU A 113 18.73 -49.46 32.32
N LEU A 114 18.46 -49.80 31.05
CA LEU A 114 18.42 -51.20 30.61
C LEU A 114 19.30 -51.35 29.36
N GLN A 115 20.41 -52.06 29.54
CA GLN A 115 21.26 -52.62 28.49
C GLN A 115 20.58 -53.86 27.91
N THR A 116 20.59 -54.00 26.59
CA THR A 116 20.74 -55.23 25.75
C THR A 116 20.28 -54.87 24.32
N GLU A 117 20.96 -55.14 23.19
CA GLU A 117 22.13 -55.94 22.86
C GLU A 117 22.93 -55.30 21.69
N ARG A 118 24.19 -55.71 21.57
CA ARG A 118 25.17 -55.31 20.55
C ARG A 118 24.87 -55.94 19.18
N SER A 119 25.13 -55.19 18.10
CA SER A 119 25.77 -55.74 16.89
C SER A 119 26.44 -54.62 16.07
N GLY A 120 27.71 -54.83 15.70
CA GLY A 120 28.37 -54.13 14.60
C GLY A 120 29.20 -52.90 14.99
N ALA A 121 30.51 -53.09 15.14
CA ALA A 121 31.49 -52.01 15.16
C ALA A 121 31.57 -51.34 13.78
N GLY A 122 31.46 -50.01 13.74
CA GLY A 122 31.78 -49.14 12.61
C GLY A 122 32.25 -47.79 13.16
N GLU A 123 33.32 -47.26 12.58
CA GLU A 123 34.04 -46.04 12.98
C GLU A 123 33.16 -44.79 13.17
N PRO A 124 33.60 -43.78 13.94
CA PRO A 124 32.88 -42.50 14.02
C PRO A 124 32.85 -41.82 12.64
N GLU A 125 31.62 -41.58 12.18
CA GLU A 125 31.27 -40.97 10.90
C GLU A 125 31.79 -39.52 10.82
N VAL A 126 32.98 -39.34 10.23
CA VAL A 126 33.46 -38.04 9.75
C VAL A 126 32.94 -37.86 8.32
N ALA A 127 31.66 -37.49 8.17
CA ALA A 127 31.03 -37.31 6.85
C ALA A 127 30.53 -35.88 6.65
N GLY A 128 31.18 -35.16 5.73
CA GLY A 128 30.74 -33.86 5.23
C GLY A 128 31.88 -33.08 4.56
N TYR A 129 32.99 -32.88 5.26
CA TYR A 129 34.12 -32.09 4.74
C TYR A 129 35.12 -32.91 3.90
N LEU A 130 35.18 -34.23 4.09
CA LEU A 130 36.13 -35.12 3.42
C LEU A 130 35.74 -35.48 1.98
N ALA A 131 34.48 -35.37 1.58
CA ALA A 131 34.04 -35.71 0.21
C ALA A 131 34.66 -34.75 -0.84
N GLY A 132 34.73 -33.46 -0.52
CA GLY A 132 35.37 -32.46 -1.38
C GLY A 132 36.90 -32.54 -1.40
N TRP A 133 37.52 -33.11 -0.37
CA TRP A 133 38.97 -33.31 -0.31
C TRP A 133 39.41 -34.62 -0.97
N LEU A 134 38.63 -35.71 -0.82
CA LEU A 134 38.84 -36.97 -1.52
C LEU A 134 38.63 -36.85 -3.03
N GLY A 135 37.68 -36.01 -3.48
CA GLY A 135 37.53 -35.68 -4.91
C GLY A 135 38.78 -35.03 -5.51
N ARG A 136 39.51 -34.21 -4.73
CA ARG A 136 40.76 -33.56 -5.17
C ARG A 136 41.97 -34.49 -5.20
N LEU A 137 41.97 -35.55 -4.38
CA LEU A 137 43.04 -36.56 -4.37
C LEU A 137 42.91 -37.53 -5.56
N ASN A 138 41.69 -37.91 -5.93
CA ASN A 138 41.46 -38.74 -7.12
C ASN A 138 41.79 -38.02 -8.44
N GLU A 139 41.78 -36.69 -8.45
CA GLU A 139 42.20 -35.88 -9.60
C GLU A 139 43.73 -35.72 -9.72
N LEU A 140 44.51 -36.09 -8.69
CA LEU A 140 45.97 -36.01 -8.70
C LEU A 140 46.65 -37.27 -9.26
N ASP A 141 45.95 -38.40 -9.32
CA ASP A 141 46.46 -39.69 -9.85
C ASP A 141 46.07 -39.95 -11.32
N ALA A 142 45.34 -39.02 -11.96
CA ALA A 142 45.04 -39.13 -13.39
C ALA A 142 46.27 -38.71 -14.21
N PRO A 143 46.72 -39.51 -15.21
CA PRO A 143 47.83 -39.12 -16.06
C PRO A 143 47.57 -37.76 -16.71
N LEU A 144 48.56 -36.87 -16.65
CA LEU A 144 48.53 -35.54 -17.27
C LEU A 144 48.47 -35.68 -18.78
N ASP A 145 47.28 -35.85 -19.32
CA ASP A 145 47.04 -35.79 -20.75
C ASP A 145 46.84 -34.33 -21.16
N GLN A 146 47.63 -33.90 -22.15
CA GLN A 146 47.74 -32.54 -22.68
C GLN A 146 46.53 -32.17 -23.54
N ASN A 147 45.32 -32.37 -23.04
CA ASN A 147 44.11 -31.88 -23.68
C ASN A 147 43.73 -30.54 -23.05
N GLU A 148 43.95 -29.48 -23.84
CA GLU A 148 43.32 -28.17 -23.69
C GLU A 148 41.90 -28.33 -23.14
N ARG A 149 41.71 -27.97 -21.87
CA ARG A 149 40.39 -27.86 -21.27
C ARG A 149 39.63 -26.77 -22.02
N LYS A 150 38.91 -27.17 -23.08
CA LYS A 150 37.86 -26.35 -23.69
C LYS A 150 36.92 -25.92 -22.58
N SER A 151 37.04 -24.65 -22.20
CA SER A 151 36.08 -23.99 -21.31
C SER A 151 34.70 -24.16 -21.91
N GLY A 152 33.81 -24.89 -21.23
CA GLY A 152 32.39 -24.83 -21.53
C GLY A 152 31.95 -23.38 -21.36
N SER A 153 31.74 -22.68 -22.46
CA SER A 153 31.34 -21.27 -22.52
C SER A 153 29.94 -21.11 -21.93
N SER A 154 29.84 -20.94 -20.61
CA SER A 154 28.84 -20.03 -20.08
C SER A 154 29.16 -18.66 -20.66
N ALA A 155 28.28 -18.12 -21.51
CA ALA A 155 28.42 -16.75 -22.02
C ALA A 155 28.27 -15.69 -20.90
N GLU A 156 27.89 -16.13 -19.70
CA GLU A 156 27.74 -15.33 -18.50
C GLU A 156 29.01 -15.36 -17.67
N ARG A 157 29.47 -14.18 -17.25
CA ARG A 157 30.67 -13.96 -16.42
C ARG A 157 30.33 -13.07 -15.21
N LEU A 158 31.16 -13.15 -14.18
CA LEU A 158 31.11 -12.24 -13.03
C LEU A 158 31.73 -10.88 -13.38
N TYR A 159 31.00 -9.80 -13.13
CA TYR A 159 31.44 -8.40 -13.26
C TYR A 159 31.44 -7.70 -11.90
N TYR A 160 32.37 -6.77 -11.72
CA TYR A 160 32.57 -6.01 -10.49
C TYR A 160 32.23 -4.54 -10.74
N LEU A 161 31.27 -4.00 -10.00
CA LEU A 161 30.94 -2.58 -10.02
C LEU A 161 31.44 -1.92 -8.73
N LEU A 162 32.33 -0.95 -8.87
CA LEU A 162 32.94 -0.19 -7.79
C LEU A 162 32.29 1.20 -7.71
N LYS A 163 31.87 1.63 -6.53
CA LYS A 163 31.33 2.98 -6.34
C LYS A 163 31.59 3.51 -4.93
N PRO A 164 31.71 4.83 -4.75
CA PRO A 164 31.69 5.44 -3.42
C PRO A 164 30.29 5.29 -2.81
N ASP A 165 30.24 5.01 -1.51
CA ASP A 165 29.02 5.17 -0.72
C ASP A 165 28.93 6.59 -0.10
N PRO A 166 27.73 7.04 0.33
CA PRO A 166 27.56 8.38 0.91
C PRO A 166 28.35 8.66 2.21
N MET A 167 28.87 7.62 2.85
CA MET A 167 29.73 7.71 4.03
C MET A 167 31.23 7.67 3.67
N GLY A 168 31.57 7.67 2.37
CA GLY A 168 32.93 7.60 1.88
C GLY A 168 33.58 6.23 2.06
N LYS A 169 32.81 5.14 2.02
CA LYS A 169 33.35 3.76 1.92
C LYS A 169 33.30 3.29 0.47
N LEU A 170 34.13 2.30 0.13
CA LEU A 170 34.14 1.69 -1.20
C LEU A 170 33.13 0.54 -1.23
N GLU A 171 32.13 0.65 -2.10
CA GLU A 171 31.13 -0.40 -2.33
C GLU A 171 31.50 -1.23 -3.56
N PHE A 172 31.47 -2.56 -3.39
CA PHE A 172 31.62 -3.55 -4.45
C PHE A 172 30.30 -4.27 -4.66
N GLU A 173 29.69 -4.09 -5.83
CA GLU A 173 28.55 -4.88 -6.29
C GLU A 173 29.00 -5.89 -7.32
N LEU A 174 28.46 -7.10 -7.22
CA LEU A 174 28.78 -8.19 -8.12
C LEU A 174 27.57 -8.46 -9.02
N PHE A 175 27.84 -8.65 -10.31
CA PHE A 175 26.80 -8.94 -11.29
C PHE A 175 27.17 -10.15 -12.13
N LYS A 176 26.20 -11.02 -12.36
CA LYS A 176 26.24 -12.04 -13.38
C LYS A 176 25.70 -11.43 -14.68
N ILE A 177 26.55 -11.35 -15.70
CA ILE A 177 26.22 -10.67 -16.96
C ILE A 177 26.68 -11.52 -18.14
N ARG A 178 25.81 -11.62 -19.16
CA ARG A 178 26.16 -12.22 -20.45
C ARG A 178 26.88 -11.21 -21.34
N GLN A 179 28.04 -11.58 -21.89
CA GLN A 179 28.68 -10.81 -22.95
C GLN A 179 28.11 -11.24 -24.31
N LEU A 180 27.67 -10.27 -25.10
CA LEU A 180 27.11 -10.49 -26.43
C LEU A 180 28.23 -10.72 -27.45
N LYS A 181 27.89 -11.30 -28.61
CA LYS A 181 28.85 -11.52 -29.72
C LYS A 181 29.44 -10.20 -30.26
N SER A 182 28.74 -9.08 -30.07
CA SER A 182 29.22 -7.72 -30.39
C SER A 182 30.28 -7.19 -29.42
N GLY A 183 30.54 -7.89 -28.31
CA GLY A 183 31.39 -7.42 -27.21
C GLY A 183 30.66 -6.64 -26.13
N GLU A 184 29.43 -6.18 -26.40
CA GLU A 184 28.58 -5.44 -25.45
C GLU A 184 28.02 -6.32 -24.33
N LEU A 185 27.64 -5.69 -23.23
CA LEU A 185 26.99 -6.35 -22.08
C LEU A 185 25.48 -6.48 -22.30
N SER A 186 24.89 -7.60 -21.86
CA SER A 186 23.44 -7.78 -21.88
C SER A 186 22.71 -6.71 -21.05
N LYS A 187 21.56 -6.21 -21.55
CA LYS A 187 20.74 -5.17 -20.91
C LYS A 187 20.04 -5.58 -19.60
N ARG A 188 20.18 -6.83 -19.15
CA ARG A 188 19.54 -7.36 -17.93
C ARG A 188 20.58 -7.96 -16.98
N PRO A 189 21.42 -7.13 -16.32
CA PRO A 189 22.38 -7.64 -15.35
C PRO A 189 21.66 -8.25 -14.14
N GLN A 190 22.13 -9.40 -13.67
CA GLN A 190 21.60 -10.05 -12.46
C GLN A 190 22.54 -9.76 -11.29
N SER A 191 22.04 -9.10 -10.25
CA SER A 191 22.81 -8.91 -9.02
C SER A 191 23.19 -10.27 -8.43
N PHE A 192 24.44 -10.39 -8.01
CA PHE A 192 25.01 -11.60 -7.44
C PHE A 192 25.48 -11.32 -6.01
N SER A 193 25.01 -12.10 -5.05
CA SER A 193 25.52 -12.07 -3.68
C SER A 193 26.10 -13.43 -3.35
N PRO A 194 27.42 -13.53 -3.10
CA PRO A 194 28.04 -14.81 -2.75
C PRO A 194 27.51 -15.27 -1.38
N GLY A 195 27.11 -16.53 -1.30
CA GLY A 195 26.68 -17.18 -0.06
C GLY A 195 27.84 -17.48 0.89
N TYR A 196 27.59 -18.29 1.92
CA TYR A 196 28.63 -18.73 2.87
C TYR A 196 29.66 -19.68 2.24
N ASP A 197 29.33 -20.30 1.12
CA ASP A 197 30.22 -21.18 0.36
C ASP A 197 30.82 -20.43 -0.84
N ILE A 198 32.08 -20.72 -1.18
CA ILE A 198 32.72 -20.15 -2.37
C ILE A 198 31.91 -20.64 -3.58
N PRO A 199 31.31 -19.73 -4.37
CA PRO A 199 30.40 -20.13 -5.44
C PRO A 199 31.15 -20.94 -6.50
N THR A 200 30.66 -22.14 -6.81
CA THR A 200 31.18 -23.02 -7.88
C THR A 200 30.40 -22.85 -9.20
N GLY A 201 29.64 -21.76 -9.33
CA GLY A 201 28.85 -21.49 -10.54
C GLY A 201 29.75 -21.31 -11.77
N ALA A 202 29.33 -21.84 -12.91
CA ALA A 202 30.11 -21.82 -14.16
C ALA A 202 30.47 -20.41 -14.69
N PHE A 203 29.89 -19.35 -14.14
CA PHE A 203 30.18 -17.95 -14.46
C PHE A 203 31.33 -17.34 -13.61
N VAL A 204 31.79 -18.04 -12.57
CA VAL A 204 32.91 -17.66 -11.70
C VAL A 204 34.19 -18.26 -12.26
N GLN A 205 35.19 -17.41 -12.55
CA GLN A 205 36.49 -17.82 -13.08
C GLN A 205 37.49 -18.06 -11.94
N PHE A 206 38.60 -18.74 -12.24
CA PHE A 206 39.64 -19.03 -11.24
C PHE A 206 40.21 -17.76 -10.59
N GLU A 207 40.38 -16.70 -11.39
CA GLU A 207 40.83 -15.37 -10.94
C GLU A 207 39.86 -14.71 -9.95
N ASP A 208 38.57 -15.08 -9.97
CA ASP A 208 37.56 -14.49 -9.08
C ASP A 208 37.66 -15.05 -7.65
N ILE A 209 38.15 -16.27 -7.49
CA ILE A 209 38.22 -16.97 -6.20
C ILE A 209 39.03 -16.18 -5.15
N PRO A 210 40.28 -15.75 -5.41
CA PRO A 210 41.04 -14.97 -4.43
C PRO A 210 40.40 -13.61 -4.13
N ILE A 211 39.79 -12.95 -5.12
CA ILE A 211 39.10 -11.67 -4.95
C ILE A 211 37.89 -11.83 -4.02
N LEU A 212 37.03 -12.83 -4.27
CA LEU A 212 35.87 -13.13 -3.44
C LEU A 212 36.29 -13.53 -2.02
N GLY A 213 37.41 -14.26 -1.88
CA GLY A 213 38.02 -14.58 -0.59
C GLY A 213 38.44 -13.33 0.19
N LYS A 214 39.14 -12.39 -0.45
CA LYS A 214 39.53 -11.09 0.14
C LYS A 214 38.31 -10.26 0.54
N LEU A 215 37.32 -10.10 -0.35
CA LEU A 215 36.07 -9.38 -0.06
C LEU A 215 35.32 -9.95 1.14
N ARG A 216 35.29 -11.29 1.27
CA ARG A 216 34.69 -11.97 2.41
C ARG A 216 35.46 -11.73 3.71
N PHE A 217 36.79 -11.82 3.67
CA PHE A 217 37.63 -11.59 4.84
C PHE A 217 37.54 -10.14 5.34
N LEU A 218 37.52 -9.17 4.41
CA LEU A 218 37.42 -7.75 4.71
C LEU A 218 36.01 -7.32 5.12
N LYS A 219 34.97 -8.13 4.88
CA LYS A 219 33.60 -7.86 5.31
C LYS A 219 33.51 -7.83 6.82
N GLN A 220 33.23 -6.66 7.38
CA GLN A 220 32.99 -6.51 8.82
C GLN A 220 31.68 -7.20 9.22
N ARG A 221 31.70 -7.91 10.36
CA ARG A 221 30.48 -8.36 11.06
C ARG A 221 29.75 -7.11 11.59
N GLY A 222 28.91 -6.50 10.73
CA GLY A 222 28.02 -5.40 11.07
C GLY A 222 26.69 -5.54 10.30
N PRO A 223 25.57 -5.00 10.83
CA PRO A 223 24.27 -5.13 10.21
C PRO A 223 24.11 -4.08 9.11
N GLU A 224 24.44 -4.43 7.87
CA GLU A 224 24.06 -3.60 6.72
C GLU A 224 23.50 -4.50 5.60
N GLY A 225 22.17 -4.43 5.42
CA GLY A 225 21.39 -5.23 4.48
C GLY A 225 21.33 -4.63 3.08
N GLY A 226 22.46 -4.64 2.36
CA GLY A 226 22.54 -4.26 0.93
C GLY A 226 23.17 -5.38 0.07
N PRO A 227 22.99 -5.34 -1.27
CA PRO A 227 23.47 -6.37 -2.20
C PRO A 227 25.00 -6.37 -2.47
N GLY A 228 25.79 -5.52 -1.80
CA GLY A 228 27.22 -5.33 -2.04
C GLY A 228 28.12 -5.39 -0.79
N PHE A 229 29.44 -5.39 -0.99
CA PHE A 229 30.45 -5.30 0.07
C PHE A 229 30.86 -3.85 0.28
N ARG A 230 30.64 -3.29 1.48
CA ARG A 230 31.08 -1.93 1.82
C ARG A 230 32.30 -1.97 2.71
N LEU A 231 33.41 -1.44 2.21
CA LEU A 231 34.71 -1.48 2.86
C LEU A 231 35.20 -0.06 3.15
N ASP A 232 35.43 0.23 4.44
CA ASP A 232 35.94 1.51 4.90
C ASP A 232 37.47 1.49 4.90
N ALA A 233 38.11 2.21 3.97
CA ALA A 233 39.56 2.26 3.82
C ALA A 233 40.28 2.70 5.10
N ARG A 234 39.61 3.45 5.98
CA ARG A 234 40.14 3.97 7.25
C ARG A 234 40.43 2.87 8.25
N LYS A 235 39.88 1.66 8.05
CA LYS A 235 39.97 0.52 8.97
C LYS A 235 41.01 -0.53 8.53
N PHE A 236 41.73 -0.29 7.45
CA PHE A 236 42.72 -1.21 6.90
C PHE A 236 44.10 -0.55 6.82
N GLU A 237 45.13 -1.37 6.61
CA GLU A 237 46.46 -0.86 6.30
C GLU A 237 46.43 -0.09 4.97
N ARG A 238 47.31 0.92 4.89
CA ARG A 238 47.53 1.70 3.67
C ARG A 238 47.76 0.73 2.50
N ASP A 239 47.11 0.99 1.37
CA ASP A 239 47.17 0.21 0.12
C ASP A 239 46.32 -1.08 0.06
N THR A 240 45.76 -1.60 1.18
CA THR A 240 44.95 -2.84 1.18
C THR A 240 43.82 -2.85 0.15
N LEU A 241 43.03 -1.77 0.10
CA LEU A 241 41.93 -1.66 -0.87
C LEU A 241 42.43 -1.29 -2.27
N VAL A 242 43.58 -0.62 -2.39
CA VAL A 242 44.20 -0.32 -3.70
C VAL A 242 44.62 -1.62 -4.38
N ASP A 243 45.24 -2.54 -3.64
CA ASP A 243 45.66 -3.84 -4.17
C ASP A 243 44.46 -4.71 -4.55
N LEU A 244 43.37 -4.67 -3.77
CA LEU A 244 42.13 -5.33 -4.15
C LEU A 244 41.53 -4.75 -5.44
N VAL A 245 41.56 -3.43 -5.62
CA VAL A 245 41.10 -2.79 -6.86
C VAL A 245 42.00 -3.18 -8.04
N LYS A 246 43.32 -3.26 -7.87
CA LYS A 246 44.25 -3.75 -8.90
C LYS A 246 43.94 -5.19 -9.32
N ASP A 247 43.71 -6.09 -8.36
CA ASP A 247 43.34 -7.48 -8.63
C ASP A 247 42.03 -7.56 -9.44
N ILE A 248 41.04 -6.75 -9.07
CA ILE A 248 39.75 -6.69 -9.77
C ILE A 248 39.91 -6.12 -11.18
N ILE A 249 40.71 -5.07 -11.36
CA ILE A 249 41.02 -4.48 -12.67
C ILE A 249 41.72 -5.50 -13.58
N ALA A 250 42.65 -6.30 -13.05
CA ALA A 250 43.37 -7.32 -13.80
C ALA A 250 42.46 -8.37 -14.46
N THR A 251 41.23 -8.56 -13.94
CA THR A 251 40.23 -9.45 -14.55
C THR A 251 39.63 -8.93 -15.87
N GLY A 252 39.82 -7.64 -16.19
CA GLY A 252 39.18 -6.94 -17.31
C GLY A 252 37.67 -6.69 -17.14
N ARG A 253 37.10 -7.08 -15.97
CA ARG A 253 35.65 -7.08 -15.70
C ARG A 253 35.22 -6.06 -14.65
N ALA A 254 36.14 -5.18 -14.26
CA ALA A 254 35.91 -4.06 -13.37
C ALA A 254 35.20 -2.91 -14.09
N ARG A 255 34.21 -2.30 -13.42
CA ARG A 255 33.47 -1.10 -13.84
C ARG A 255 33.35 -0.18 -12.63
N ALA A 256 33.23 1.14 -12.87
CA ALA A 256 33.00 2.10 -11.80
C ALA A 256 31.75 2.93 -12.05
N LEU A 257 31.03 3.24 -10.97
CA LEU A 257 29.81 4.06 -10.91
C LEU A 257 28.59 3.44 -11.61
N THR A 258 28.74 3.03 -12.87
CA THR A 258 27.74 2.26 -13.62
C THR A 258 28.37 1.19 -14.51
N LEU A 259 27.62 0.12 -14.76
CA LEU A 259 27.99 -0.95 -15.68
C LEU A 259 28.11 -0.50 -17.15
N GLN A 260 27.56 0.67 -17.50
CA GLN A 260 27.69 1.23 -18.86
C GLN A 260 29.04 1.89 -19.14
N HIS A 261 29.81 2.23 -18.10
CA HIS A 261 31.13 2.82 -18.29
C HIS A 261 32.14 1.81 -18.87
N PRO A 262 33.25 2.27 -19.46
CA PRO A 262 34.33 1.40 -19.93
C PRO A 262 34.90 0.51 -18.83
N ALA A 263 35.57 -0.57 -19.24
CA ALA A 263 36.34 -1.39 -18.31
C ALA A 263 37.44 -0.56 -17.66
N LEU A 264 37.58 -0.65 -16.33
CA LEU A 264 38.66 0.04 -15.66
C LEU A 264 40.01 -0.52 -16.11
N GLN A 265 40.97 0.37 -16.32
CA GLN A 265 42.35 0.06 -16.68
C GLN A 265 43.28 0.76 -15.72
N TRP A 266 44.22 0.01 -15.13
CA TRP A 266 45.21 0.60 -14.23
C TRP A 266 46.13 1.53 -15.02
N SER A 267 46.33 2.75 -14.53
CA SER A 267 47.07 3.80 -15.21
C SER A 267 48.02 4.52 -14.25
N SER A 268 48.87 5.40 -14.79
CA SER A 268 49.80 6.18 -13.99
C SER A 268 49.05 7.12 -13.03
N PRO A 269 49.65 7.48 -11.89
CA PRO A 269 49.13 8.52 -11.03
C PRO A 269 48.82 9.81 -11.80
N ARG A 270 47.77 10.52 -11.41
CA ARG A 270 47.37 11.81 -12.01
C ARG A 270 47.36 12.89 -10.94
N ARG A 271 47.87 14.07 -11.31
CA ARG A 271 47.73 15.26 -10.48
C ARG A 271 46.30 15.77 -10.51
N ALA A 272 45.81 16.17 -9.34
CA ALA A 272 44.52 16.77 -9.18
C ALA A 272 44.47 17.73 -7.98
N HIS A 273 43.53 18.66 -8.01
CA HIS A 273 43.29 19.62 -6.96
C HIS A 273 41.80 19.71 -6.62
N PHE A 274 41.49 20.15 -5.40
CA PHE A 274 40.11 20.30 -4.94
C PHE A 274 39.56 21.67 -5.30
N ALA A 275 38.32 21.72 -5.78
CA ALA A 275 37.61 22.96 -6.09
C ALA A 275 36.18 22.92 -5.54
N TRP A 276 35.62 24.09 -5.22
CA TRP A 276 34.21 24.20 -4.81
C TRP A 276 33.32 24.38 -6.02
N GLN A 277 32.32 23.53 -6.14
CA GLN A 277 31.24 23.67 -7.10
C GLN A 277 29.97 24.06 -6.36
N GLU A 278 29.36 25.16 -6.80
CA GLU A 278 28.06 25.58 -6.28
C GLU A 278 26.95 24.74 -6.90
N LYS A 279 26.08 24.21 -6.06
CA LYS A 279 24.89 23.43 -6.40
C LYS A 279 23.63 24.24 -6.11
N ASN A 280 22.48 23.59 -6.25
CA ASN A 280 21.17 24.19 -6.01
C ASN A 280 21.06 24.77 -4.59
N ARG A 281 20.33 25.89 -4.45
CA ARG A 281 20.03 26.53 -3.15
C ARG A 281 21.28 26.92 -2.33
N GLY A 282 22.38 27.28 -2.98
CA GLY A 282 23.60 27.75 -2.32
C GLY A 282 24.41 26.66 -1.61
N GLU A 283 24.03 25.39 -1.76
CA GLU A 283 24.85 24.26 -1.30
C GLU A 283 26.14 24.21 -2.12
N GLN A 284 27.27 23.88 -1.50
CA GLN A 284 28.57 23.76 -2.17
C GLN A 284 29.13 22.37 -1.96
N SER A 285 29.56 21.70 -3.02
CA SER A 285 30.26 20.43 -2.95
C SER A 285 31.71 20.62 -3.36
N LEU A 286 32.60 19.85 -2.74
CA LEU A 286 34.00 19.82 -3.14
C LEU A 286 34.15 18.77 -4.24
N ILE A 287 34.71 19.16 -5.36
CA ILE A 287 34.99 18.32 -6.51
C ILE A 287 36.51 18.20 -6.71
N LEU A 288 36.92 17.18 -7.46
CA LEU A 288 38.32 16.93 -7.80
C LEU A 288 38.54 17.24 -9.28
N LEU A 289 39.50 18.13 -9.58
CA LEU A 289 39.82 18.55 -10.95
C LEU A 289 41.24 18.16 -11.31
N ASP A 290 41.45 17.66 -12.53
CA ASP A 290 42.79 17.43 -13.09
C ASP A 290 43.47 18.73 -13.57
N ASP A 291 44.72 18.64 -14.03
CA ASP A 291 45.48 19.79 -14.56
C ASP A 291 44.83 20.46 -15.80
N ASN A 292 43.83 19.82 -16.43
CA ASN A 292 43.08 20.36 -17.56
C ASN A 292 41.68 20.86 -17.15
N GLU A 293 41.45 21.08 -15.85
CA GLU A 293 40.15 21.50 -15.28
C GLU A 293 39.01 20.50 -15.56
N ARG A 294 39.34 19.21 -15.71
CA ARG A 294 38.36 18.15 -15.92
C ARG A 294 38.02 17.51 -14.58
N GLU A 295 36.73 17.40 -14.30
CA GLU A 295 36.24 16.70 -13.12
C GLU A 295 36.61 15.22 -13.18
N LEU A 296 37.19 14.73 -12.10
CA LEU A 296 37.56 13.34 -11.88
C LEU A 296 36.64 12.74 -10.82
N GLU A 297 36.19 11.53 -11.10
CA GLU A 297 35.52 10.69 -10.10
C GLU A 297 36.58 10.02 -9.23
N ALA A 298 36.22 9.63 -8.01
CA ALA A 298 37.16 9.00 -7.09
C ALA A 298 36.58 7.79 -6.37
N LEU A 299 37.43 6.77 -6.18
CA LEU A 299 37.15 5.62 -5.35
C LEU A 299 37.78 5.84 -3.97
N PRO A 300 37.01 5.66 -2.87
CA PRO A 300 37.47 5.93 -1.52
C PRO A 300 38.36 4.78 -0.99
N THR A 301 39.54 4.66 -1.57
CA THR A 301 40.66 3.83 -1.10
C THR A 301 41.67 4.70 -0.33
N LEU A 302 42.75 4.09 0.18
CA LEU A 302 43.83 4.81 0.85
C LEU A 302 45.19 4.38 0.26
N PRO A 303 45.82 5.20 -0.62
CA PRO A 303 45.36 6.50 -1.13
C PRO A 303 44.12 6.41 -2.01
N PRO A 304 43.33 7.50 -2.16
CA PRO A 304 42.20 7.55 -3.09
C PRO A 304 42.65 7.33 -4.54
N LEU A 305 41.82 6.64 -5.32
CA LEU A 305 42.05 6.41 -6.74
C LEU A 305 41.13 7.29 -7.57
N TYR A 306 41.63 7.88 -8.66
CA TYR A 306 40.79 8.54 -9.65
C TYR A 306 40.14 7.52 -10.58
N VAL A 307 39.02 7.90 -11.19
CA VAL A 307 38.36 7.18 -12.28
C VAL A 307 38.02 8.18 -13.37
N ASP A 308 38.52 7.94 -14.58
CA ASP A 308 38.08 8.64 -15.78
C ASP A 308 37.00 7.82 -16.50
N THR A 309 35.77 8.31 -16.47
CA THR A 309 34.60 7.58 -17.00
C THR A 309 34.57 7.49 -18.53
N ARG A 310 35.44 8.23 -19.23
CA ARG A 310 35.48 8.28 -20.71
C ARG A 310 36.29 7.14 -21.31
N ASP A 311 37.43 6.82 -20.71
CA ASP A 311 38.38 5.82 -21.19
C ASP A 311 38.60 4.65 -20.20
N GLY A 312 38.07 4.76 -18.98
CA GLY A 312 38.22 3.76 -17.92
C GLY A 312 39.55 3.84 -17.18
N ALA A 313 40.37 4.88 -17.38
CA ALA A 313 41.63 5.00 -16.66
C ALA A 313 41.38 5.14 -15.14
N CYS A 314 42.11 4.34 -14.36
CA CYS A 314 42.04 4.31 -12.91
C CYS A 314 43.45 4.25 -12.33
N GLY A 315 43.75 5.12 -11.36
CA GLY A 315 45.08 5.19 -10.76
C GLY A 315 45.11 6.09 -9.54
N GLU A 316 46.29 6.26 -8.94
CA GLU A 316 46.44 7.07 -7.73
C GLU A 316 46.27 8.57 -7.99
N ILE A 317 45.68 9.28 -7.03
CA ILE A 317 45.57 10.74 -7.06
C ILE A 317 46.81 11.34 -6.39
N GLU A 318 47.52 12.19 -7.13
CA GLU A 318 48.54 13.09 -6.60
C GLU A 318 47.92 14.46 -6.33
N SER A 319 47.90 14.88 -5.06
CA SER A 319 47.38 16.21 -4.70
C SER A 319 48.21 16.82 -3.57
N GLU A 320 48.04 18.12 -3.31
CA GLU A 320 48.64 18.75 -2.14
C GLU A 320 48.11 18.18 -0.81
N ALA A 321 46.91 17.58 -0.83
CA ALA A 321 46.38 16.89 0.34
C ALA A 321 47.08 15.53 0.47
N ASN A 322 47.57 15.22 1.67
CA ASN A 322 48.02 13.87 1.95
C ASN A 322 46.87 12.86 1.80
N ALA A 323 47.18 11.58 1.58
CA ALA A 323 46.21 10.54 1.25
C ALA A 323 45.01 10.43 2.23
N ARG A 324 45.25 10.65 3.54
CA ARG A 324 44.17 10.60 4.54
C ARG A 324 43.26 11.83 4.44
N LEU A 325 43.84 13.02 4.30
CA LEU A 325 43.08 14.25 4.11
C LEU A 325 42.29 14.20 2.79
N ALA A 326 42.90 13.74 1.70
CA ALA A 326 42.23 13.59 0.41
C ALA A 326 40.99 12.66 0.51
N LEU A 327 41.10 11.54 1.22
CA LEU A 327 39.98 10.63 1.46
C LEU A 327 38.84 11.32 2.23
N GLU A 328 39.14 12.06 3.30
CA GLU A 328 38.13 12.79 4.07
C GLU A 328 37.43 13.87 3.23
N LEU A 329 38.20 14.61 2.44
CA LEU A 329 37.69 15.67 1.55
C LEU A 329 36.78 15.12 0.44
N LEU A 330 37.13 13.99 -0.16
CA LEU A 330 36.29 13.31 -1.16
C LEU A 330 34.98 12.78 -0.56
N SER A 331 34.99 12.41 0.72
CA SER A 331 33.79 11.99 1.44
C SER A 331 32.99 13.15 2.06
N MET A 332 33.40 14.40 1.81
CA MET A 332 32.74 15.54 2.42
C MET A 332 31.34 15.71 1.82
N PRO A 333 30.28 15.71 2.66
CA PRO A 333 28.93 15.93 2.16
C PRO A 333 28.78 17.34 1.61
N PRO A 334 27.77 17.59 0.75
CA PRO A 334 27.41 18.94 0.33
C PRO A 334 27.26 19.86 1.55
N VAL A 335 27.93 21.01 1.50
CA VAL A 335 27.95 22.01 2.56
C VAL A 335 26.83 23.00 2.31
N PRO A 336 25.82 23.08 3.20
CA PRO A 336 24.74 24.06 3.05
C PRO A 336 25.25 25.47 3.36
N ALA A 337 24.60 26.49 2.80
CA ALA A 337 25.01 27.89 2.88
C ALA A 337 25.26 28.35 4.35
N GLU A 338 24.43 27.90 5.29
CA GLU A 338 24.53 28.25 6.71
C GLU A 338 25.81 27.69 7.37
N ALA A 339 26.32 26.57 6.86
CA ALA A 339 27.50 25.91 7.39
C ALA A 339 28.81 26.40 6.76
N VAL A 340 28.76 27.14 5.65
CA VAL A 340 29.93 27.57 4.87
C VAL A 340 30.98 28.26 5.74
N ARG A 341 30.58 29.20 6.62
CA ARG A 341 31.54 29.91 7.49
C ARG A 341 32.28 28.98 8.44
N LYS A 342 31.56 28.02 9.03
CA LYS A 342 32.15 27.04 9.97
C LYS A 342 33.11 26.10 9.23
N ILE A 343 32.73 25.62 8.05
CA ILE A 343 33.58 24.76 7.22
C ILE A 343 34.81 25.52 6.72
N ALA A 344 34.65 26.76 6.24
CA ALA A 344 35.76 27.62 5.82
C ALA A 344 36.80 27.80 6.94
N SER A 345 36.35 28.11 8.16
CA SER A 345 37.24 28.21 9.33
C SER A 345 37.95 26.89 9.62
N SER A 346 37.24 25.76 9.52
CA SER A 346 37.79 24.43 9.83
C SER A 346 38.84 23.96 8.82
N LEU A 347 38.66 24.34 7.54
CA LEU A 347 39.54 24.02 6.43
C LEU A 347 40.70 25.01 6.25
N SER A 348 40.62 26.22 6.83
CA SER A 348 41.62 27.30 6.67
C SER A 348 43.08 26.90 6.95
N ARG A 349 43.30 25.84 7.73
CA ARG A 349 44.64 25.30 8.06
C ARG A 349 45.23 24.40 6.97
N PHE A 350 44.44 23.95 6.00
CA PHE A 350 44.86 23.04 4.93
C PHE A 350 45.00 23.82 3.62
N ARG A 351 46.23 23.93 3.10
CA ARG A 351 46.49 24.63 1.83
C ARG A 351 45.89 23.95 0.60
N ALA A 352 45.72 22.63 0.68
CA ALA A 352 45.25 21.78 -0.40
C ALA A 352 43.79 22.01 -0.84
N VAL A 353 43.04 22.89 -0.16
CA VAL A 353 41.62 23.15 -0.43
C VAL A 353 41.36 24.65 -0.40
N PRO A 354 40.79 25.24 -1.46
CA PRO A 354 40.41 26.64 -1.44
C PRO A 354 39.26 26.89 -0.44
N PRO A 355 39.07 28.12 0.07
CA PRO A 355 37.92 28.43 0.91
C PRO A 355 36.61 28.39 0.10
N PRO A 356 35.49 27.90 0.67
CA PRO A 356 34.18 27.95 0.01
C PRO A 356 33.69 29.39 -0.15
N LYS A 357 32.86 29.64 -1.17
CA LYS A 357 32.27 30.96 -1.45
C LYS A 357 31.30 31.34 -0.32
N GLN A 358 31.49 32.50 0.32
CA GLN A 358 30.53 32.98 1.31
C GLN A 358 29.27 33.50 0.62
N ILE A 359 28.11 33.12 1.13
CA ILE A 359 26.79 33.54 0.65
C ILE A 359 26.11 34.31 1.78
N GLU A 360 25.48 35.44 1.46
CA GLU A 360 24.66 36.20 2.41
C GLU A 360 23.33 35.46 2.62
N ILE A 361 22.94 35.21 3.87
CA ILE A 361 21.69 34.53 4.21
C ILE A 361 20.74 35.54 4.83
N VAL A 362 19.58 35.72 4.22
CA VAL A 362 18.50 36.60 4.70
C VAL A 362 17.33 35.72 5.14
N THR A 363 16.94 35.87 6.41
CA THR A 363 15.78 35.16 6.96
C THR A 363 14.55 36.05 6.91
N ARG A 364 13.45 35.53 6.35
CA ARG A 364 12.13 36.17 6.31
C ARG A 364 11.19 35.48 7.29
N ASP A 365 10.69 36.19 8.29
CA ASP A 365 9.69 35.72 9.27
C ASP A 365 8.34 36.46 9.15
N ASP A 366 8.23 37.32 8.14
CA ASP A 366 7.06 38.13 7.78
C ASP A 366 6.01 37.35 6.96
N VAL A 367 6.40 36.21 6.37
CA VAL A 367 5.50 35.36 5.57
C VAL A 367 4.68 34.44 6.48
N ARG A 368 3.36 34.41 6.26
CA ARG A 368 2.44 33.47 6.94
C ARG A 368 2.07 32.32 6.00
N PRO A 369 1.96 31.07 6.49
CA PRO A 369 1.58 29.94 5.67
C PRO A 369 0.13 30.04 5.21
N THR A 370 -0.12 29.74 3.94
CA THR A 370 -1.45 29.34 3.48
C THR A 370 -1.56 27.82 3.61
N PRO A 371 -2.47 27.28 4.43
CA PRO A 371 -2.65 25.84 4.52
C PRO A 371 -3.27 25.31 3.22
N VAL A 372 -2.71 24.24 2.69
CA VAL A 372 -3.12 23.61 1.43
C VAL A 372 -3.53 22.18 1.71
N LEU A 373 -4.67 21.76 1.19
CA LEU A 373 -5.10 20.36 1.19
C LEU A 373 -5.31 19.92 -0.25
N ARG A 374 -4.46 19.00 -0.71
CA ARG A 374 -4.57 18.45 -2.06
C ARG A 374 -5.24 17.08 -2.01
N LEU A 375 -6.32 16.92 -2.76
CA LEU A 375 -7.07 15.68 -2.89
C LEU A 375 -6.64 15.00 -4.19
N LEU A 376 -6.14 13.77 -4.09
CA LEU A 376 -5.61 13.01 -5.22
C LEU A 376 -5.80 11.52 -5.00
N SER A 377 -5.56 10.72 -6.03
CA SER A 377 -5.49 9.27 -5.88
C SER A 377 -4.08 8.73 -6.07
N VAL A 378 -3.79 7.61 -5.43
CA VAL A 378 -2.54 6.86 -5.57
C VAL A 378 -2.80 5.39 -5.87
N ASP A 379 -1.84 4.72 -6.49
CA ASP A 379 -1.90 3.28 -6.77
C ASP A 379 -1.70 2.49 -5.48
N GLY A 380 -2.56 1.52 -5.23
CA GLY A 380 -2.43 0.55 -4.16
C GLY A 380 -2.89 -0.82 -4.61
N ARG A 381 -2.76 -1.79 -3.72
CA ARG A 381 -3.18 -3.17 -3.95
C ARG A 381 -4.00 -3.62 -2.76
N MET A 382 -5.19 -4.15 -3.03
CA MET A 382 -6.03 -4.72 -2.00
C MET A 382 -6.23 -6.19 -2.30
N SER A 383 -5.98 -7.03 -1.30
CA SER A 383 -6.39 -8.43 -1.37
C SER A 383 -7.82 -8.53 -0.83
N PRO A 384 -8.72 -9.25 -1.52
CA PRO A 384 -10.05 -9.59 -0.98
C PRO A 384 -9.98 -10.51 0.26
N TYR A 385 -8.78 -10.84 0.76
CA TYR A 385 -8.51 -11.63 1.96
C TYR A 385 -7.56 -10.91 2.96
N SER A 386 -7.55 -9.57 2.95
CA SER A 386 -6.67 -8.71 3.75
C SER A 386 -6.77 -8.86 5.28
N GLU A 387 -7.77 -9.54 5.85
CA GLU A 387 -7.81 -9.82 7.31
C GLU A 387 -6.62 -10.69 7.80
N PHE A 388 -5.84 -11.31 6.91
CA PHE A 388 -4.78 -12.26 7.27
C PHE A 388 -3.35 -11.70 7.30
N LEU A 389 -3.12 -10.41 7.05
CA LEU A 389 -1.77 -9.88 6.74
C LEU A 389 -1.23 -8.81 7.69
N SER A 390 -1.44 -8.96 9.00
CA SER A 390 -0.58 -8.26 9.97
C SER A 390 0.28 -9.27 10.77
N TYR A 391 1.57 -8.97 10.84
CA TYR A 391 2.61 -9.63 11.65
C TYR A 391 3.36 -10.88 11.09
N ARG A 392 4.02 -10.75 9.93
CA ARG A 392 5.32 -11.45 9.77
C ARG A 392 6.27 -10.79 8.75
N ARG A 393 7.41 -10.34 9.29
CA ARG A 393 8.69 -10.10 8.61
C ARG A 393 8.88 -10.96 7.34
N GLY A 394 9.07 -10.28 6.21
CA GLY A 394 10.06 -10.68 5.21
C GLY A 394 9.71 -11.78 4.22
N TYR A 395 8.45 -12.22 4.13
CA TYR A 395 8.00 -13.07 3.02
C TYR A 395 7.09 -12.25 2.09
N ARG A 396 7.60 -11.88 0.91
CA ARG A 396 6.76 -11.58 -0.26
C ARG A 396 6.04 -12.87 -0.64
N PHE A 397 4.87 -13.12 -0.06
CA PHE A 397 3.95 -14.09 -0.63
C PHE A 397 3.41 -13.49 -1.94
N ALA A 398 3.53 -14.26 -3.00
CA ALA A 398 3.13 -13.89 -4.34
C ALA A 398 1.64 -13.50 -4.38
N ASP A 399 1.36 -12.29 -4.89
CA ASP A 399 0.51 -11.94 -6.04
C ASP A 399 -0.73 -12.78 -6.42
N TYR A 400 -1.19 -13.71 -5.60
CA TYR A 400 -2.44 -14.41 -5.86
C TYR A 400 -3.59 -13.52 -5.39
N GLU A 401 -4.17 -12.80 -6.36
CA GLU A 401 -5.46 -12.07 -6.29
C GLU A 401 -5.46 -10.69 -5.61
N ALA A 402 -4.30 -10.04 -5.41
CA ALA A 402 -4.30 -8.62 -5.04
C ALA A 402 -4.64 -7.75 -6.26
N GLU A 403 -5.86 -7.20 -6.28
CA GLU A 403 -6.32 -6.30 -7.34
C GLU A 403 -5.72 -4.91 -7.16
N HIS A 404 -5.45 -4.24 -8.28
CA HIS A 404 -5.08 -2.84 -8.27
C HIS A 404 -6.29 -2.00 -7.85
N VAL A 405 -6.10 -1.21 -6.81
CA VAL A 405 -7.11 -0.28 -6.33
C VAL A 405 -6.57 1.14 -6.37
N THR A 406 -7.45 2.07 -6.71
CA THR A 406 -7.16 3.50 -6.64
C THR A 406 -7.52 3.97 -5.24
N ILE A 407 -6.53 4.45 -4.48
CA ILE A 407 -6.72 4.88 -3.09
C ILE A 407 -6.80 6.41 -3.05
N PRO A 408 -7.96 6.98 -2.66
CA PRO A 408 -8.09 8.42 -2.47
C PRO A 408 -7.30 8.85 -1.22
N ILE A 409 -6.47 9.87 -1.37
CA ILE A 409 -5.66 10.43 -0.28
C ILE A 409 -5.80 11.96 -0.22
N LEU A 410 -5.66 12.50 0.98
CA LEU A 410 -5.64 13.93 1.24
C LEU A 410 -4.24 14.30 1.71
N ARG A 411 -3.56 15.15 0.95
CA ARG A 411 -2.18 15.56 1.20
C ARG A 411 -2.14 16.97 1.79
N PRO A 412 -1.88 17.10 3.10
CA PRO A 412 -1.70 18.41 3.70
C PRO A 412 -0.36 19.03 3.33
N GLY A 413 -0.34 20.35 3.21
CA GLY A 413 0.82 21.16 2.89
C GLY A 413 0.66 22.60 3.33
N PHE A 414 1.74 23.36 3.22
CA PHE A 414 1.78 24.79 3.52
C PHE A 414 2.49 25.54 2.41
N ASP A 415 1.84 26.57 1.90
CA ASP A 415 2.41 27.46 0.90
C ASP A 415 2.95 28.73 1.59
N TYR A 416 4.24 28.99 1.40
CA TYR A 416 4.92 30.20 1.87
C TYR A 416 5.35 31.02 0.65
N ASP A 417 4.52 31.99 0.24
CA ASP A 417 4.84 32.89 -0.88
C ASP A 417 5.18 32.12 -2.18
N GLY A 418 4.41 31.08 -2.49
CA GLY A 418 4.64 30.19 -3.64
C GLY A 418 5.61 29.01 -3.37
N HIS A 419 6.19 28.93 -2.17
CA HIS A 419 7.05 27.81 -1.77
C HIS A 419 6.29 26.80 -0.92
N HIS A 420 5.89 25.69 -1.55
CA HIS A 420 5.20 24.61 -0.88
C HIS A 420 6.12 23.75 0.00
N VAL A 421 5.70 23.49 1.25
CA VAL A 421 6.36 22.57 2.19
C VAL A 421 5.37 21.58 2.78
N THR A 422 5.85 20.37 3.07
CA THR A 422 5.05 19.37 3.78
C THR A 422 5.14 19.56 5.29
N PRO A 423 4.14 19.13 6.08
CA PRO A 423 4.17 19.24 7.54
C PRO A 423 5.45 18.66 8.18
N HIS A 424 5.92 17.54 7.65
CA HIS A 424 7.11 16.82 8.14
C HIS A 424 8.44 17.30 7.55
N ALA A 425 8.44 18.34 6.70
CA ALA A 425 9.68 18.90 6.21
C ALA A 425 10.59 19.29 7.40
N GLN A 426 11.88 18.96 7.32
CA GLN A 426 12.84 19.26 8.40
C GLN A 426 13.49 20.64 8.24
N ARG A 427 13.35 21.25 7.05
CA ARG A 427 13.99 22.51 6.69
C ARG A 427 12.94 23.55 6.33
N ASP A 428 13.32 24.80 6.53
CA ASP A 428 12.58 25.97 6.06
C ASP A 428 12.66 26.07 4.52
N PRO A 429 11.61 26.55 3.83
CA PRO A 429 11.67 26.81 2.40
C PRO A 429 12.73 27.87 2.09
N GLN A 430 13.48 27.65 1.01
CA GLN A 430 14.61 28.50 0.63
C GLN A 430 14.75 28.63 -0.88
N TYR A 431 15.19 29.81 -1.32
CA TYR A 431 15.45 30.14 -2.72
C TYR A 431 16.58 31.15 -2.84
N ARG A 432 17.07 31.35 -4.07
CA ARG A 432 18.16 32.28 -4.38
C ARG A 432 17.60 33.57 -4.96
N ASP A 433 18.10 34.70 -4.46
CA ASP A 433 17.86 36.03 -5.00
C ASP A 433 19.22 36.73 -5.24
N GLY A 434 19.72 36.66 -6.48
CA GLY A 434 21.07 37.12 -6.83
C GLY A 434 22.17 36.37 -6.07
N ASP A 435 22.97 37.11 -5.29
CA ASP A 435 24.03 36.58 -4.42
C ASP A 435 23.55 36.27 -2.98
N ARG A 436 22.23 36.39 -2.72
CA ARG A 436 21.64 36.08 -1.42
C ARG A 436 20.89 34.76 -1.45
N GLN A 437 20.96 34.05 -0.33
CA GLN A 437 20.09 32.94 -0.01
C GLN A 437 18.96 33.46 0.88
N ILE A 438 17.71 33.34 0.42
CA ILE A 438 16.53 33.68 1.21
C ILE A 438 16.01 32.42 1.89
N VAL A 439 15.82 32.47 3.20
CA VAL A 439 15.21 31.40 4.00
C VAL A 439 13.93 31.93 4.63
N ILE A 440 12.78 31.34 4.28
CA ILE A 440 11.49 31.73 4.86
C ILE A 440 11.25 30.90 6.11
N ARG A 441 11.23 31.54 7.28
CA ARG A 441 11.04 30.87 8.56
C ARG A 441 9.62 30.33 8.68
N ARG A 442 9.48 29.03 8.88
CA ARG A 442 8.16 28.41 9.07
C ARG A 442 7.48 28.85 10.36
N ASP A 443 6.22 29.26 10.25
CA ASP A 443 5.36 29.54 11.40
C ASP A 443 4.76 28.24 11.93
N GLN A 444 5.55 27.56 12.76
CA GLN A 444 5.19 26.30 13.40
C GLN A 444 3.93 26.38 14.27
N ARG A 445 3.50 27.57 14.70
CA ARG A 445 2.29 27.76 15.50
C ARG A 445 1.06 27.77 14.59
N ALA A 446 1.12 28.51 13.48
CA ALA A 446 0.06 28.52 12.47
C ALA A 446 -0.11 27.13 11.84
N GLU A 447 0.99 26.46 11.49
CA GLU A 447 0.95 25.10 10.93
C GLU A 447 0.27 24.11 11.89
N ARG A 448 0.62 24.12 13.18
CA ARG A 448 -0.02 23.25 14.19
C ARG A 448 -1.51 23.53 14.35
N LYS A 449 -1.94 24.79 14.24
CA LYS A 449 -3.36 25.15 14.29
C LYS A 449 -4.11 24.55 13.10
N ALA A 450 -3.55 24.67 11.89
CA ALA A 450 -4.11 24.09 10.68
C ALA A 450 -4.16 22.55 10.73
N LEU A 451 -3.09 21.88 11.18
CA LEU A 451 -3.11 20.43 11.35
C LEU A 451 -4.14 19.96 12.40
N LYS A 452 -4.42 20.77 13.42
CA LYS A 452 -5.49 20.46 14.38
C LYS A 452 -6.87 20.52 13.71
N ARG A 453 -7.11 21.49 12.81
CA ARG A 453 -8.35 21.60 12.04
C ARG A 453 -8.59 20.35 11.17
N LEU A 454 -7.53 19.78 10.58
CA LEU A 454 -7.63 18.53 9.81
C LEU A 454 -8.08 17.32 10.63
N ARG A 455 -7.91 17.32 11.96
CA ARG A 455 -8.40 16.23 12.80
C ARG A 455 -9.93 16.18 12.88
N GLU A 456 -10.62 17.27 12.56
CA GLU A 456 -12.08 17.25 12.46
C GLU A 456 -12.55 16.40 11.27
N LEU A 457 -11.64 16.06 10.33
CA LEU A 457 -11.94 15.09 9.27
C LEU A 457 -12.00 13.64 9.80
N GLU A 458 -11.53 13.37 11.03
CA GLU A 458 -11.69 12.06 11.68
C GLU A 458 -13.18 11.68 11.84
N GLU A 459 -14.09 12.66 11.94
CA GLU A 459 -15.55 12.44 11.94
C GLU A 459 -16.07 11.81 10.64
N TYR A 460 -15.32 11.98 9.54
CA TYR A 460 -15.58 11.37 8.23
C TYR A 460 -14.68 10.15 7.99
N GLY A 461 -14.12 9.57 9.06
CA GLY A 461 -13.22 8.43 8.98
C GLY A 461 -11.90 8.75 8.29
N VAL A 462 -11.44 10.01 8.24
CA VAL A 462 -10.14 10.35 7.64
C VAL A 462 -9.04 10.36 8.70
N SER A 463 -8.00 9.56 8.51
CA SER A 463 -6.85 9.49 9.42
C SER A 463 -5.51 9.43 8.70
N GLU A 464 -4.41 9.66 9.42
CA GLU A 464 -3.05 9.65 8.84
C GLU A 464 -2.65 8.22 8.43
N ILE A 465 -2.12 8.08 7.21
CA ILE A 465 -1.62 6.80 6.71
C ILE A 465 -0.38 6.39 7.51
N ASP A 466 -0.50 5.33 8.31
CA ASP A 466 0.64 4.75 9.01
C ASP A 466 1.48 3.80 8.12
N ASP A 467 2.69 3.48 8.58
CA ASP A 467 3.62 2.62 7.83
C ASP A 467 3.05 1.21 7.63
N VAL A 468 2.21 0.73 8.55
CA VAL A 468 1.61 -0.61 8.51
C VAL A 468 0.58 -0.68 7.39
N THR A 469 -0.33 0.27 7.35
CA THR A 469 -1.35 0.47 6.32
C THR A 469 -0.70 0.61 4.95
N LYS A 470 0.35 1.43 4.85
CA LYS A 470 1.09 1.61 3.61
C LYS A 470 1.68 0.29 3.09
N GLU A 471 2.22 -0.54 3.99
CA GLU A 471 2.74 -1.86 3.66
C GLU A 471 1.64 -2.87 3.30
N ILE A 472 0.51 -2.87 4.02
CA ILE A 472 -0.63 -3.77 3.79
C ILE A 472 -1.23 -3.54 2.41
N TYR A 473 -1.47 -2.28 2.04
CA TYR A 473 -2.11 -1.91 0.79
C TYR A 473 -1.12 -1.59 -0.34
N ASP A 474 0.19 -1.87 -0.17
CA ASP A 474 1.25 -1.53 -1.14
C ASP A 474 1.10 -0.11 -1.74
N ILE A 475 0.80 0.88 -0.89
CA ILE A 475 0.39 2.23 -1.36
C ILE A 475 1.59 2.96 -1.95
N LYS A 476 1.60 3.12 -3.27
CA LYS A 476 2.67 3.78 -4.03
C LYS A 476 2.41 5.26 -4.19
N GLY A 477 3.38 6.07 -3.78
CA GLY A 477 3.29 7.53 -3.94
C GLY A 477 2.69 8.28 -2.76
N ALA A 478 2.21 7.57 -1.73
CA ALA A 478 1.88 8.16 -0.43
C ALA A 478 3.14 8.69 0.27
N LYS A 479 3.03 9.89 0.85
CA LYS A 479 4.05 10.60 1.62
C LYS A 479 3.67 10.57 3.09
N LYS A 480 4.67 10.76 3.96
CA LYS A 480 4.43 10.90 5.39
C LYS A 480 3.50 12.07 5.68
N GLY A 481 2.48 11.88 6.51
CA GLY A 481 1.46 12.87 6.83
C GLY A 481 0.31 12.96 5.82
N ASP A 482 0.31 12.15 4.77
CA ASP A 482 -0.88 11.99 3.94
C ASP A 482 -1.98 11.31 4.76
N LEU A 483 -3.22 11.72 4.52
CA LEU A 483 -4.40 11.16 5.16
C LEU A 483 -5.14 10.27 4.16
N MET A 484 -5.86 9.27 4.66
CA MET A 484 -6.77 8.42 3.89
C MET A 484 -8.06 8.20 4.66
N PHE A 485 -9.11 7.77 3.96
CA PHE A 485 -10.28 7.24 4.62
C PHE A 485 -9.98 5.85 5.22
N GLU A 486 -10.42 5.60 6.44
CA GLU A 486 -10.34 4.31 7.11
C GLU A 486 -11.24 3.31 6.40
N VAL A 487 -10.68 2.13 6.12
CA VAL A 487 -11.39 1.03 5.45
C VAL A 487 -11.61 -0.05 6.50
N GLU A 488 -12.75 -0.03 7.17
CA GLU A 488 -13.02 -0.94 8.29
C GLU A 488 -13.33 -2.40 7.87
N SER A 489 -13.52 -2.71 6.57
CA SER A 489 -13.67 -4.11 6.12
C SER A 489 -13.36 -4.34 4.63
N GLU A 490 -13.17 -5.62 4.24
CA GLU A 490 -12.84 -6.10 2.88
C GLU A 490 -13.86 -5.74 1.78
N LEU A 491 -14.98 -5.12 2.11
CA LEU A 491 -15.97 -4.67 1.15
C LEU A 491 -16.19 -3.16 1.25
N HIS A 492 -16.16 -2.53 0.06
CA HIS A 492 -16.67 -1.19 -0.27
C HIS A 492 -15.70 -0.01 -0.37
N LEU A 493 -14.59 -0.18 -1.12
CA LEU A 493 -13.95 0.90 -1.89
C LEU A 493 -14.85 1.52 -2.99
N THR A 494 -16.14 1.23 -3.02
CA THR A 494 -17.05 1.64 -4.12
C THR A 494 -18.07 2.69 -3.68
N ASN A 495 -19.11 2.33 -2.91
CA ASN A 495 -20.25 3.24 -2.67
C ASN A 495 -20.22 3.96 -1.30
N GLU A 496 -19.92 3.28 -0.19
CA GLU A 496 -19.93 3.92 1.15
C GLU A 496 -18.82 4.96 1.28
N LEU A 497 -17.61 4.63 0.84
CA LEU A 497 -16.49 5.57 0.78
C LEU A 497 -16.78 6.78 -0.11
N ALA A 498 -17.52 6.59 -1.21
CA ALA A 498 -17.97 7.70 -2.02
C ALA A 498 -18.90 8.61 -1.21
N LEU A 499 -19.93 8.07 -0.55
CA LEU A 499 -20.87 8.87 0.26
C LEU A 499 -20.17 9.67 1.36
N VAL A 500 -19.24 9.06 2.09
CA VAL A 500 -18.49 9.74 3.16
C VAL A 500 -17.56 10.82 2.59
N ALA A 501 -16.85 10.53 1.50
CA ALA A 501 -16.02 11.52 0.82
C ALA A 501 -16.85 12.68 0.24
N LEU A 502 -18.08 12.38 -0.21
CA LEU A 502 -19.03 13.35 -0.73
C LEU A 502 -19.53 14.28 0.40
N ALA A 503 -19.93 13.72 1.54
CA ALA A 503 -20.30 14.49 2.73
C ALA A 503 -19.15 15.37 3.22
N MET A 504 -17.94 14.82 3.36
CA MET A 504 -16.75 15.57 3.79
C MET A 504 -16.45 16.75 2.87
N THR A 505 -16.56 16.57 1.55
CA THR A 505 -16.25 17.64 0.59
C THR A 505 -17.21 18.82 0.72
N ARG A 506 -18.49 18.56 0.95
CA ARG A 506 -19.49 19.60 1.16
C ARG A 506 -19.36 20.24 2.54
N ASP A 507 -19.35 19.41 3.59
CA ASP A 507 -19.57 19.86 4.97
C ASP A 507 -18.29 20.33 5.65
N ALA A 508 -17.13 19.79 5.26
CA ALA A 508 -15.85 20.16 5.86
C ALA A 508 -15.02 21.09 4.96
N LEU A 509 -14.90 20.79 3.66
CA LEU A 509 -13.96 21.53 2.81
C LEU A 509 -14.44 22.94 2.45
N GLU A 510 -15.75 23.17 2.31
CA GLU A 510 -16.27 24.51 1.99
C GLU A 510 -16.06 25.51 3.15
N PRO A 511 -16.39 25.16 4.42
CA PRO A 511 -15.99 25.98 5.56
C PRO A 511 -14.46 26.20 5.66
N MET A 512 -13.65 25.18 5.36
CA MET A 512 -12.19 25.33 5.36
C MET A 512 -11.70 26.37 4.34
N LYS A 513 -12.29 26.42 3.13
CA LYS A 513 -11.95 27.47 2.15
C LYS A 513 -12.23 28.86 2.71
N ALA A 514 -13.38 29.04 3.39
CA ALA A 514 -13.72 30.30 4.05
C ALA A 514 -12.75 30.68 5.20
N GLU A 515 -12.15 29.67 5.86
CA GLU A 515 -11.08 29.86 6.85
C GLU A 515 -9.70 30.18 6.24
N GLY A 516 -9.59 30.24 4.91
CA GLY A 516 -8.36 30.58 4.19
C GLY A 516 -7.53 29.37 3.73
N TRP A 517 -8.11 28.17 3.74
CA TRP A 517 -7.47 27.00 3.12
C TRP A 517 -7.53 27.06 1.60
N ARG A 518 -6.44 26.61 0.96
CA ARG A 518 -6.43 26.30 -0.46
C ARG A 518 -6.72 24.81 -0.65
N ILE A 519 -7.87 24.50 -1.24
CA ILE A 519 -8.26 23.12 -1.55
C ILE A 519 -7.98 22.87 -3.03
N GLU A 520 -7.15 21.86 -3.33
CA GLU A 520 -6.72 21.52 -4.68
C GLU A 520 -7.18 20.11 -5.04
N PHE A 521 -7.88 19.95 -6.16
CA PHE A 521 -8.28 18.64 -6.68
C PHE A 521 -7.36 18.25 -7.84
N ASP A 522 -6.74 17.09 -7.72
CA ASP A 522 -5.97 16.48 -8.80
C ASP A 522 -6.92 15.79 -9.80
N ASP A 523 -6.51 15.69 -11.07
CA ASP A 523 -7.29 15.01 -12.10
C ASP A 523 -7.57 13.54 -11.74
N SER A 524 -6.70 12.90 -10.95
CA SER A 524 -6.89 11.53 -10.46
C SER A 524 -7.93 11.37 -9.35
N TRP A 525 -8.44 12.47 -8.79
CA TRP A 525 -9.44 12.40 -7.72
C TRP A 525 -10.76 11.78 -8.22
N PRO A 526 -11.29 10.73 -7.55
CA PRO A 526 -12.38 9.94 -8.11
C PRO A 526 -13.76 10.51 -7.79
N TYR A 527 -13.87 11.36 -6.77
CA TYR A 527 -15.15 11.93 -6.31
C TYR A 527 -15.30 13.37 -6.82
N ARG A 528 -15.80 13.50 -8.06
CA ARG A 528 -16.04 14.80 -8.70
C ARG A 528 -17.49 15.24 -8.54
N PHE A 529 -17.67 16.51 -8.22
CA PHE A 529 -18.98 17.13 -7.95
C PHE A 529 -19.40 18.03 -9.10
N ARG A 530 -20.71 18.05 -9.34
CA ARG A 530 -21.40 19.08 -10.11
C ARG A 530 -22.34 19.82 -9.16
N ASP A 531 -22.59 21.09 -9.45
CA ASP A 531 -23.54 21.94 -8.72
C ASP A 531 -24.69 22.36 -9.67
N ASP A 532 -25.04 21.46 -10.59
CA ASP A 532 -26.10 21.69 -11.57
C ASP A 532 -27.48 21.57 -10.89
N ARG A 533 -28.42 22.44 -11.23
CA ARG A 533 -29.80 22.29 -10.76
C ARG A 533 -30.48 21.10 -11.44
N LEU A 534 -31.22 20.29 -10.68
CA LEU A 534 -31.98 19.17 -11.21
C LEU A 534 -33.34 19.63 -11.76
N GLU A 535 -33.61 19.37 -13.04
CA GLU A 535 -34.92 19.62 -13.65
C GLU A 535 -35.62 18.29 -13.90
N ILE A 536 -36.77 18.05 -13.25
CA ILE A 536 -37.46 16.76 -13.29
C ILE A 536 -38.76 16.84 -14.09
N SER A 537 -38.99 15.81 -14.90
CA SER A 537 -40.21 15.61 -15.66
C SER A 537 -40.70 14.17 -15.56
N ALA A 538 -42.00 14.00 -15.47
CA ALA A 538 -42.68 12.72 -15.43
C ALA A 538 -43.62 12.62 -16.64
N SER A 539 -43.65 11.48 -17.32
CA SER A 539 -44.58 11.28 -18.43
C SER A 539 -45.22 9.90 -18.46
N VAL A 540 -46.45 9.85 -18.97
CA VAL A 540 -47.20 8.61 -19.22
C VAL A 540 -47.62 8.57 -20.68
N GLU A 541 -47.06 7.61 -21.43
CA GLU A 541 -47.32 7.44 -22.85
C GLU A 541 -47.96 6.08 -23.14
N LYS A 542 -48.57 5.93 -24.32
CA LYS A 542 -49.15 4.65 -24.76
C LYS A 542 -48.04 3.67 -25.16
N SER A 543 -48.02 2.49 -24.55
CA SER A 543 -47.07 1.42 -24.83
C SER A 543 -47.67 0.38 -25.79
N GLN A 544 -46.84 -0.27 -26.59
CA GLN A 544 -47.27 -1.33 -27.51
C GLN A 544 -47.48 -2.68 -26.81
N THR A 545 -46.80 -2.92 -25.68
CA THR A 545 -46.79 -4.20 -24.95
C THR A 545 -47.66 -4.18 -23.71
N ASP A 546 -47.65 -3.10 -22.94
CA ASP A 546 -48.31 -3.00 -21.62
C ASP A 546 -49.37 -1.90 -21.54
N TRP A 547 -49.98 -1.56 -22.69
CA TRP A 547 -50.99 -0.51 -22.85
C TRP A 547 -50.46 0.92 -22.62
N PHE A 548 -49.70 1.19 -21.56
CA PHE A 548 -49.04 2.47 -21.26
C PHE A 548 -47.65 2.27 -20.60
N SER A 549 -46.80 3.29 -20.63
CA SER A 549 -45.47 3.32 -20.00
C SER A 549 -45.29 4.61 -19.21
N PHE A 550 -44.78 4.49 -17.98
CA PHE A 550 -44.38 5.62 -17.13
C PHE A 550 -42.88 5.84 -17.25
N SER A 551 -42.45 7.10 -17.38
CA SER A 551 -41.05 7.50 -17.34
C SER A 551 -40.86 8.68 -16.40
N LEU A 552 -39.73 8.66 -15.69
CA LEU A 552 -39.31 9.73 -14.80
C LEU A 552 -37.90 10.18 -15.21
N THR A 553 -37.84 11.30 -15.90
CA THR A 553 -36.60 11.83 -16.48
C THR A 553 -36.15 13.06 -15.71
N ALA A 554 -34.87 13.10 -15.34
CA ALA A 554 -34.25 14.30 -14.80
C ALA A 554 -33.09 14.79 -15.66
N ILE A 555 -32.94 16.11 -15.73
CA ILE A 555 -31.90 16.79 -16.50
C ILE A 555 -31.01 17.56 -15.53
N ALA A 556 -29.70 17.27 -15.57
CA ALA A 556 -28.66 17.98 -14.84
C ALA A 556 -27.65 18.57 -15.86
N GLY A 557 -27.78 19.86 -16.13
CA GLY A 557 -27.02 20.53 -17.19
C GLY A 557 -27.34 19.97 -18.58
N GLN A 558 -26.43 19.18 -19.17
CA GLN A 558 -26.61 18.50 -20.47
C GLN A 558 -26.85 17.00 -20.37
N GLN A 559 -26.99 16.47 -19.14
CA GLN A 559 -27.12 15.04 -18.91
C GLN A 559 -28.55 14.69 -18.50
N GLU A 560 -29.04 13.59 -19.07
CA GLU A 560 -30.35 13.03 -18.82
C GLU A 560 -30.22 11.75 -17.98
N LEU A 561 -31.09 11.61 -16.98
CA LEU A 561 -31.10 10.51 -16.01
C LEU A 561 -32.51 9.92 -15.94
N ASP A 562 -32.59 8.59 -15.88
CA ASP A 562 -33.82 7.89 -15.49
C ASP A 562 -33.83 7.77 -13.96
N LEU A 563 -34.71 8.53 -13.31
CA LEU A 563 -34.85 8.50 -11.86
C LEU A 563 -35.80 7.40 -11.37
N LEU A 564 -36.56 6.75 -12.26
CA LEU A 564 -37.57 5.79 -11.86
C LEU A 564 -36.98 4.62 -11.03
N PRO A 565 -35.87 3.98 -11.44
CA PRO A 565 -35.27 2.89 -10.66
C PRO A 565 -34.81 3.34 -9.27
N LEU A 566 -34.29 4.56 -9.15
CA LEU A 566 -33.82 5.11 -7.88
C LEU A 566 -35.00 5.38 -6.93
N VAL A 567 -36.04 6.04 -7.42
CA VAL A 567 -37.24 6.33 -6.61
C VAL A 567 -37.89 5.03 -6.15
N LEU A 568 -37.97 4.02 -7.03
CA LEU A 568 -38.46 2.69 -6.67
C LEU A 568 -37.62 2.03 -5.57
N GLN A 569 -36.29 2.06 -5.70
CA GLN A 569 -35.40 1.52 -4.69
C GLN A 569 -35.59 2.22 -3.33
N ILE A 570 -35.78 3.53 -3.32
CA ILE A 570 -36.05 4.30 -2.09
C ILE A 570 -37.38 3.85 -1.47
N VAL A 571 -38.45 3.76 -2.27
CA VAL A 571 -39.78 3.31 -1.83
C VAL A 571 -39.73 1.87 -1.28
N GLU A 572 -38.97 0.97 -1.90
CA GLU A 572 -38.79 -0.41 -1.43
C GLU A 572 -37.97 -0.50 -0.15
N THR A 573 -36.88 0.29 -0.05
CA THR A 573 -35.95 0.24 1.09
C THR A 573 -36.56 0.81 2.36
N LEU A 574 -37.42 1.83 2.23
CA LEU A 574 -38.04 2.49 3.36
C LEU A 574 -39.24 1.70 3.94
N ASP A 575 -39.64 0.58 3.32
CA ASP A 575 -40.69 -0.36 3.76
C ASP A 575 -41.88 0.32 4.48
N PHE A 576 -42.40 1.38 3.87
CA PHE A 576 -43.54 2.12 4.41
C PHE A 576 -44.82 1.27 4.31
N ASP A 577 -45.08 0.45 5.33
CA ASP A 577 -46.41 -0.10 5.64
C ASP A 577 -47.32 1.00 6.22
N ILE A 578 -47.34 2.17 5.59
CA ILE A 578 -48.24 3.26 5.98
C ILE A 578 -49.58 2.99 5.30
N ASP A 579 -50.48 2.31 6.01
CA ASP A 579 -51.92 2.43 5.81
C ASP A 579 -52.34 3.89 6.08
N GLY A 580 -52.11 4.79 5.12
CA GLY A 580 -52.57 6.18 5.10
C GLY A 580 -51.74 7.20 5.91
N ASP A 581 -51.34 8.27 5.22
CA ASP A 581 -51.10 9.62 5.73
C ASP A 581 -50.17 9.80 6.94
N ASP A 582 -48.86 9.59 6.77
CA ASP A 582 -47.89 10.31 7.62
C ASP A 582 -46.81 10.96 6.75
N ASP A 583 -47.24 11.88 5.88
CA ASP A 583 -46.37 12.73 5.06
C ASP A 583 -45.32 13.46 5.92
N GLU A 584 -45.65 13.78 7.18
CA GLU A 584 -44.72 14.36 8.16
C GLU A 584 -43.56 13.40 8.50
N ALA A 585 -43.82 12.09 8.60
CA ALA A 585 -42.78 11.09 8.86
C ALA A 585 -41.87 10.89 7.65
N LEU A 586 -42.43 10.95 6.43
CA LEU A 586 -41.66 10.91 5.19
C LEU A 586 -40.77 12.15 5.06
N ASP A 587 -41.33 13.35 5.27
CA ASP A 587 -40.58 14.61 5.19
C ASP A 587 -39.44 14.65 6.22
N ALA A 588 -39.69 14.20 7.46
CA ALA A 588 -38.64 14.13 8.48
C ALA A 588 -37.47 13.20 8.11
N ILE A 589 -37.72 12.11 7.36
CA ILE A 589 -36.66 11.22 6.87
C ILE A 589 -35.91 11.86 5.70
N LEU A 590 -36.63 12.53 4.79
CA LEU A 590 -36.07 13.10 3.57
C LEU A 590 -35.33 14.42 3.79
N ASP A 591 -35.73 15.23 4.77
CA ASP A 591 -35.11 16.51 5.11
C ASP A 591 -33.64 16.35 5.54
N ASP A 592 -33.31 15.27 6.25
CA ASP A 592 -31.96 14.97 6.70
C ASP A 592 -31.15 14.12 5.68
N MET A 593 -31.77 13.72 4.57
CA MET A 593 -31.16 12.83 3.58
C MET A 593 -30.61 13.60 2.38
N ILE A 594 -29.37 13.30 1.99
CA ILE A 594 -28.81 13.74 0.71
C ILE A 594 -28.50 12.53 -0.16
N LEU A 595 -29.03 12.56 -1.37
CA LEU A 595 -28.82 11.53 -2.37
C LEU A 595 -27.77 12.02 -3.37
N PHE A 596 -26.84 11.16 -3.73
CA PHE A 596 -25.82 11.46 -4.71
C PHE A 596 -26.10 10.71 -6.01
N LEU A 597 -26.67 11.41 -6.98
CA LEU A 597 -27.02 10.83 -8.27
C LEU A 597 -25.77 10.56 -9.10
N ASN A 598 -25.69 9.36 -9.67
CA ASN A 598 -24.62 8.96 -10.58
C ASN A 598 -24.86 9.57 -11.95
N LEU A 599 -23.95 10.43 -12.40
CA LEU A 599 -24.01 11.03 -13.73
C LEU A 599 -23.29 10.15 -14.78
N PRO A 600 -23.72 10.18 -16.06
CA PRO A 600 -23.09 9.37 -17.12
C PRO A 600 -21.59 9.62 -17.35
N ASP A 601 -21.08 10.80 -16.97
CA ASP A 601 -19.64 11.13 -17.04
C ASP A 601 -18.84 10.66 -15.82
N GLY A 602 -19.48 9.96 -14.87
CA GLY A 602 -18.88 9.46 -13.64
C GLY A 602 -18.89 10.46 -12.48
N SER A 603 -19.30 11.71 -12.69
CA SER A 603 -19.47 12.67 -11.60
C SER A 603 -20.70 12.34 -10.73
N ARG A 604 -20.85 13.06 -9.62
CA ARG A 604 -21.97 12.93 -8.70
C ARG A 604 -22.68 14.27 -8.54
N LEU A 605 -24.00 14.22 -8.51
CA LEU A 605 -24.85 15.37 -8.21
C LEU A 605 -25.52 15.17 -6.85
N PRO A 606 -25.24 16.01 -5.83
CA PRO A 606 -26.00 16.01 -4.59
C PRO A 606 -27.42 16.53 -4.84
N VAL A 607 -28.40 15.83 -4.29
CA VAL A 607 -29.82 16.20 -4.34
C VAL A 607 -30.38 16.06 -2.94
N GLU A 608 -30.99 17.12 -2.43
CA GLU A 608 -31.66 17.08 -1.13
C GLU A 608 -32.86 16.14 -1.22
N GLY A 609 -33.07 15.28 -0.23
CA GLY A 609 -34.18 14.33 -0.22
C GLY A 609 -35.54 15.02 -0.33
N ALA A 610 -35.65 16.22 0.25
CA ALA A 610 -36.82 17.11 0.13
C ALA A 610 -37.17 17.44 -1.33
N GLU A 611 -36.19 17.57 -2.25
CA GLU A 611 -36.46 17.81 -3.68
C GLU A 611 -37.14 16.61 -4.36
N LEU A 612 -36.91 15.39 -3.86
CA LEU A 612 -37.52 14.17 -4.38
C LEU A 612 -38.80 13.77 -3.65
N ALA A 613 -39.13 14.41 -2.52
CA ALA A 613 -40.29 14.06 -1.70
C ALA A 613 -41.62 14.03 -2.50
N PRO A 614 -41.91 15.02 -3.39
CA PRO A 614 -43.12 14.98 -4.22
C PRO A 614 -43.16 13.75 -5.15
N LEU A 615 -42.02 13.31 -5.68
CA LEU A 615 -41.94 12.14 -6.56
C LEU A 615 -42.14 10.84 -5.80
N ILE A 616 -41.51 10.73 -4.64
CA ILE A 616 -41.63 9.56 -3.77
C ILE A 616 -43.10 9.39 -3.37
N ARG A 617 -43.77 10.47 -2.91
CA ARG A 617 -45.22 10.48 -2.64
C ARG A 617 -46.04 10.05 -3.85
N ALA A 618 -45.78 10.63 -5.01
CA ALA A 618 -46.53 10.34 -6.23
C ALA A 618 -46.37 8.86 -6.66
N CYS A 619 -45.15 8.30 -6.54
CA CYS A 619 -44.88 6.89 -6.80
C CYS A 619 -45.50 5.95 -5.75
N MET A 620 -45.55 6.35 -4.47
CA MET A 620 -46.26 5.59 -3.43
C MET A 620 -47.77 5.55 -3.67
N ALA A 621 -48.38 6.71 -3.99
CA ALA A 621 -49.81 6.83 -4.27
C ALA A 621 -50.27 6.04 -5.50
N ALA A 622 -49.34 5.80 -6.44
CA ALA A 622 -49.59 5.11 -7.69
C ALA A 622 -48.72 3.85 -7.85
N ARG A 623 -48.38 3.18 -6.74
CA ARG A 623 -47.48 2.00 -6.71
C ARG A 623 -47.92 0.86 -7.64
N ALA A 624 -49.23 0.73 -7.87
CA ALA A 624 -49.80 -0.23 -8.82
C ALA A 624 -49.33 0.01 -10.27
N LEU A 625 -49.09 1.26 -10.68
CA LEU A 625 -48.54 1.61 -12.00
C LEU A 625 -47.19 0.95 -12.29
N LEU A 626 -46.44 0.62 -11.23
CA LEU A 626 -45.05 0.23 -11.30
C LEU A 626 -44.86 -1.29 -11.44
N ALA A 627 -45.93 -2.08 -11.26
CA ALA A 627 -45.93 -3.54 -11.38
C ALA A 627 -46.48 -4.06 -12.73
N GLY A 628 -46.89 -3.16 -13.63
CA GLY A 628 -47.52 -3.46 -14.92
C GLY A 628 -48.95 -2.92 -14.97
N PHE A 629 -49.25 -2.15 -16.01
CA PHE A 629 -50.42 -1.28 -16.04
C PHE A 629 -51.58 -1.86 -16.87
N HIS A 630 -52.74 -2.09 -16.25
CA HIS A 630 -53.96 -2.46 -16.97
C HIS A 630 -54.85 -1.22 -17.21
N PRO A 631 -55.61 -1.10 -18.32
CA PRO A 631 -56.52 0.04 -18.54
C PRO A 631 -57.55 0.32 -17.42
N GLY A 632 -57.82 -0.67 -16.56
CA GLY A 632 -58.64 -0.50 -15.36
C GLY A 632 -57.99 0.34 -14.26
N GLU A 633 -56.68 0.56 -14.35
CA GLU A 633 -55.85 1.34 -13.43
C GLU A 633 -55.64 2.78 -13.92
N ALA A 634 -56.32 3.22 -14.99
CA ALA A 634 -56.22 4.61 -15.47
C ALA A 634 -56.54 5.67 -14.40
N GLY A 635 -57.29 5.30 -13.36
CA GLY A 635 -57.51 6.16 -12.19
C GLY A 635 -56.26 6.44 -11.36
N GLU A 636 -55.23 5.60 -11.42
CA GLU A 636 -53.91 5.81 -10.78
C GLU A 636 -53.12 6.93 -11.48
N VAL A 637 -53.24 7.07 -12.81
CA VAL A 637 -52.55 8.12 -13.59
C VAL A 637 -53.07 9.51 -13.24
N THR A 638 -54.37 9.62 -12.97
CA THR A 638 -54.97 10.87 -12.50
C THR A 638 -54.50 11.21 -11.08
N ARG A 639 -54.44 10.21 -10.19
CA ARG A 639 -53.88 10.38 -8.84
C ARG A 639 -52.41 10.81 -8.86
N LEU A 640 -51.62 10.25 -9.76
CA LEU A 640 -50.22 10.64 -9.97
C LEU A 640 -50.10 12.10 -10.43
N ALA A 641 -50.93 12.51 -11.40
CA ALA A 641 -50.94 13.90 -11.89
C ALA A 641 -51.34 14.90 -10.80
N GLU A 642 -52.35 14.56 -9.98
CA GLU A 642 -52.79 15.35 -8.83
C GLU A 642 -51.70 15.45 -7.75
N ALA A 643 -51.01 14.34 -7.43
CA ALA A 643 -49.92 14.32 -6.46
C ALA A 643 -48.70 15.17 -6.87
N LEU A 644 -48.50 15.36 -8.19
CA LEU A 644 -47.42 16.20 -8.71
C LEU A 644 -47.84 17.65 -8.92
N GLU A 645 -49.12 18.00 -8.79
CA GLU A 645 -49.61 19.36 -8.98
C GLU A 645 -49.02 20.30 -7.90
N GLY A 646 -48.48 21.44 -8.33
CA GLY A 646 -47.84 22.40 -7.41
C GLY A 646 -46.43 22.05 -6.94
N SER A 647 -45.90 20.86 -7.26
CA SER A 647 -44.54 20.42 -6.88
C SER A 647 -43.41 21.05 -7.70
N GLY A 648 -43.74 21.72 -8.82
CA GLY A 648 -42.75 22.24 -9.79
C GLY A 648 -42.26 21.20 -10.80
N ILE A 649 -42.66 19.93 -10.67
CA ILE A 649 -42.31 18.84 -11.59
C ILE A 649 -43.24 18.85 -12.79
N ARG A 650 -42.67 18.79 -13.99
CA ARG A 650 -43.47 18.80 -15.22
C ARG A 650 -44.07 17.41 -15.45
N PHE A 651 -45.40 17.30 -15.38
CA PHE A 651 -46.12 16.07 -15.74
C PHE A 651 -46.72 16.15 -17.16
N GLN A 652 -46.51 15.12 -17.97
CA GLN A 652 -47.09 14.99 -19.31
C GLN A 652 -47.80 13.64 -19.49
N GLY A 653 -49.13 13.66 -19.54
CA GLY A 653 -49.95 12.47 -19.82
C GLY A 653 -50.85 12.68 -21.05
N SER A 654 -51.26 11.59 -21.71
CA SER A 654 -52.19 11.70 -22.83
C SER A 654 -53.58 12.19 -22.35
N PRO A 655 -54.22 13.15 -23.06
CA PRO A 655 -55.53 13.68 -22.67
C PRO A 655 -56.60 12.59 -22.54
N GLU A 656 -56.56 11.58 -23.41
CA GLU A 656 -57.49 10.47 -23.41
C GLU A 656 -57.36 9.58 -22.17
N LEU A 657 -56.13 9.39 -21.67
CA LEU A 657 -55.85 8.57 -20.48
C LEU A 657 -56.26 9.29 -19.20
N LEU A 658 -55.99 10.59 -19.10
CA LEU A 658 -56.44 11.41 -17.98
C LEU A 658 -57.97 11.51 -17.92
N GLU A 659 -58.63 11.59 -19.08
CA GLU A 659 -60.09 11.55 -19.17
C GLU A 659 -60.66 10.18 -18.75
N LEU A 660 -60.06 9.08 -19.22
CA LEU A 660 -60.43 7.73 -18.80
C LEU A 660 -60.25 7.55 -17.29
N GLY A 661 -59.13 8.02 -16.73
CA GLY A 661 -58.84 7.95 -15.30
C GLY A 661 -59.87 8.70 -14.45
N ARG A 662 -60.20 9.95 -14.82
CA ARG A 662 -61.27 10.72 -14.17
C ARG A 662 -62.62 10.01 -14.21
N ARG A 663 -62.97 9.36 -15.33
CA ARG A 663 -64.21 8.56 -15.43
C ARG A 663 -64.20 7.36 -14.49
N LEU A 664 -63.10 6.60 -14.46
CA LEU A 664 -62.96 5.43 -13.58
C LEU A 664 -62.99 5.81 -12.09
N GLN A 665 -62.34 6.91 -11.71
CA GLN A 665 -62.43 7.44 -10.34
C GLN A 665 -63.88 7.84 -10.00
N SER A 666 -64.55 8.60 -10.87
CA SER A 666 -65.94 9.01 -10.65
C SER A 666 -66.91 7.84 -10.50
N LEU A 667 -66.64 6.70 -11.16
CA LEU A 667 -67.42 5.48 -11.02
C LEU A 667 -67.20 4.76 -9.70
N ARG A 668 -65.94 4.75 -9.22
CA ARG A 668 -65.60 4.20 -7.92
C ARG A 668 -66.34 4.94 -6.81
N ASP A 669 -66.47 6.25 -6.96
CA ASP A 669 -67.06 7.13 -5.94
C ASP A 669 -68.61 7.24 -6.08
N MET A 670 -69.20 6.75 -7.18
CA MET A 670 -70.65 6.75 -7.44
C MET A 670 -71.19 5.35 -7.81
N PRO A 671 -71.44 4.46 -6.84
CA PRO A 671 -71.84 3.08 -7.11
C PRO A 671 -73.30 2.90 -7.60
N GLU A 672 -74.17 3.91 -7.47
CA GLU A 672 -75.59 3.80 -7.83
C GLU A 672 -76.02 4.80 -8.91
N VAL A 673 -75.87 4.40 -10.16
CA VAL A 673 -76.51 5.09 -11.29
C VAL A 673 -77.96 4.59 -11.42
N LEU A 674 -78.94 5.49 -11.39
CA LEU A 674 -80.35 5.12 -11.60
C LEU A 674 -80.53 4.58 -13.03
N PRO A 675 -81.10 3.37 -13.21
CA PRO A 675 -81.40 2.84 -14.53
C PRO A 675 -82.47 3.69 -15.24
N PRO A 676 -82.56 3.62 -16.59
CA PRO A 676 -83.53 4.40 -17.34
C PRO A 676 -84.96 4.05 -16.87
N SER A 677 -85.84 5.05 -16.80
CA SER A 677 -87.23 4.87 -16.38
C SER A 677 -88.04 3.92 -17.28
N SER A 678 -87.53 3.59 -18.47
CA SER A 678 -88.07 2.58 -19.39
C SER A 678 -87.75 1.14 -18.99
N LEU A 679 -86.79 0.91 -18.09
CA LEU A 679 -86.44 -0.42 -17.57
C LEU A 679 -87.44 -0.84 -16.49
N LYS A 680 -88.28 -1.84 -16.80
CA LYS A 680 -89.33 -2.33 -15.89
C LYS A 680 -88.86 -3.44 -14.93
N ALA A 681 -87.57 -3.78 -14.95
CA ALA A 681 -86.98 -4.81 -14.11
C ALA A 681 -86.28 -4.19 -12.90
N GLU A 682 -86.38 -4.82 -11.74
CA GLU A 682 -85.66 -4.41 -10.54
C GLU A 682 -84.24 -5.01 -10.57
N LEU A 683 -83.23 -4.14 -10.61
CA LEU A 683 -81.83 -4.55 -10.65
C LEU A 683 -81.31 -4.87 -9.23
N ARG A 684 -80.69 -6.05 -9.08
CA ARG A 684 -79.92 -6.40 -7.87
C ARG A 684 -78.74 -5.45 -7.69
N PRO A 685 -78.20 -5.27 -6.47
CA PRO A 685 -77.10 -4.32 -6.20
C PRO A 685 -75.92 -4.44 -7.17
N TYR A 686 -75.41 -5.66 -7.43
CA TYR A 686 -74.31 -5.86 -8.38
C TYR A 686 -74.66 -5.53 -9.84
N GLN A 687 -75.94 -5.63 -10.23
CA GLN A 687 -76.41 -5.28 -11.58
C GLN A 687 -76.52 -3.77 -11.76
N LYS A 688 -76.86 -3.03 -10.70
CA LYS A 688 -76.80 -1.57 -10.68
C LYS A 688 -75.35 -1.09 -10.82
N SER A 689 -74.43 -1.70 -10.07
CA SER A 689 -73.00 -1.43 -10.18
C SER A 689 -72.50 -1.74 -11.60
N GLY A 690 -72.82 -2.93 -12.14
CA GLY A 690 -72.45 -3.30 -13.50
C GLY A 690 -73.04 -2.39 -14.59
N TYR A 691 -74.27 -1.90 -14.41
CA TYR A 691 -74.86 -0.89 -15.30
C TYR A 691 -74.12 0.45 -15.25
N GLY A 692 -73.69 0.89 -14.06
CA GLY A 692 -72.82 2.06 -13.89
C GLY A 692 -71.51 1.91 -14.67
N TRP A 693 -70.83 0.77 -14.54
CA TRP A 693 -69.61 0.46 -15.28
C TRP A 693 -69.80 0.49 -16.80
N LEU A 694 -70.87 -0.14 -17.33
CA LEU A 694 -71.14 -0.16 -18.77
C LEU A 694 -71.45 1.23 -19.34
N ARG A 695 -72.15 2.08 -18.59
CA ARG A 695 -72.49 3.43 -19.03
C ARG A 695 -71.27 4.35 -19.13
N ALA A 696 -70.29 4.19 -18.25
CA ALA A 696 -69.14 5.08 -18.21
C ALA A 696 -67.94 4.63 -19.05
N LEU A 697 -67.93 3.36 -19.48
CA LEU A 697 -66.97 2.82 -20.45
C LEU A 697 -67.46 2.91 -21.91
N ALA A 698 -68.75 3.19 -22.13
CA ALA A 698 -69.33 3.49 -23.45
C ALA A 698 -69.04 4.93 -23.87
#